data_AF-A0A4U6LZV5-F1
#
_entry.id   AF-A0A4U6LZV5-F1
#
_cell.length_a   1.000
_cell.length_b   1.000
_cell.length_c   1.000
_cell.angle_alpha   90.00
_cell.angle_beta   90.00
_cell.angle_gamma   90.00
#
_symmetry.space_group_name_H-M   'P 1'
#
loop_
_entity.id
_entity.type
_entity.pdbx_description
1 polymer ?
#
loop_
_entity_poly.entity_id
_entity_poly.type
_entity_poly.pdbx_seq_one_letter_code
_entity_poly.pdbx_strand_id
1 'polypeptide(L)'
;MNNKNTPGVICGQPAIPQVPVTGANPPVVPETAKEKGFLEMLGESYVQEAESRRAATQKVKDVVSDFVTDDTPDGVMNSELIATMLHAGDIYSRVPGASDAAIQQMGGEAAETWKTLNTDQVKGSELVIGSLLGSALLARNGSQMAAEEAGAATRSAETAAAAAKATNATEDVSAATSTATKNPNSPGGQFPKKGENPKDADALEQEIGNCSVAGEPVDMVTGDFLQPLSVLALPGTLPLSLSRFHRTRSQVCGLFGPKWMDEWSRFLELDARTVRFTDHEGVTLVYSLPHDGQLRDAVNSHMGHYVLSGDIRNELTVFDRQTRQTLIFGEINGTIRRLSAICDGYGNTISFVYQQGHLTHVRHSDGYELTLSSLNGRVTTIDLHSQGKIQRLVTCQYDDRGMLAECDTFQFSHKGYTWSPENRMLHWWDADGTQVDLFYDEQGRVTETRTPEGYFNDRFTYDDAERKSRYHDAESGVTTYWYNDDGLVVREADPLGRETLTEWAHSKRQSQTDALGRTTTWQYNLNGEITRLSLPGGIMLHYEYDARGNLIRFQGAGNKIWRFHYDEHGGLREMTDPQGRHCHWHYGSHGEVLRQVLPDGETWHYGYDPLHRLNCIADPAQGEIRLEQDMLGRLLTVSDPLQQQTTYRHSTRHASLSGSVTHLTLPDGVEQEHDYSAGKQVASFTDGEGKTTHYEYGSFGLLKTLTRPDGQCYRFIYDGLTRLKQVINAAGECWTYTRDAAGQLISETDFSGRTLRYEYDAAGRRTATHYPDSHIIREYYDSGDRLLQRQVRQRREGTEQIIATTDFRYDAECRLISARTPDSRVEFEYDTDGQVIAETINGRRVAHRYDPLSGRPVAWQLDDVA
;
A
#
# COMPACT_ATOMS: atom_id res chain seq x y z
N MET A 1 -54.75 58.13 1.38
CA MET A 1 -55.29 57.37 2.53
C MET A 1 -56.13 56.23 1.98
N ASN A 2 -56.40 55.11 2.67
CA ASN A 2 -55.70 54.34 3.72
C ASN A 2 -56.52 53.02 3.89
N ASN A 3 -56.06 51.91 4.49
CA ASN A 3 -54.87 51.66 5.30
C ASN A 3 -54.03 50.53 4.65
N LYS A 4 -52.70 50.57 4.81
CA LYS A 4 -51.73 50.40 3.71
C LYS A 4 -50.69 49.28 3.97
N ASN A 5 -49.96 48.72 2.99
CA ASN A 5 -49.96 48.93 1.52
C ASN A 5 -49.47 47.67 0.75
N THR A 6 -50.02 47.45 -0.44
CA THR A 6 -49.44 46.69 -1.59
C THR A 6 -48.49 47.59 -2.44
N PRO A 7 -47.91 47.17 -3.59
CA PRO A 7 -47.84 45.86 -4.29
C PRO A 7 -46.34 45.38 -4.42
N GLY A 8 -45.83 44.48 -5.28
CA GLY A 8 -46.24 43.74 -6.51
C GLY A 8 -44.96 43.21 -7.21
N VAL A 9 -44.92 42.52 -8.36
CA VAL A 9 -45.91 42.07 -9.37
C VAL A 9 -45.38 40.78 -10.04
N ILE A 10 -46.26 39.89 -10.54
CA ILE A 10 -45.92 38.69 -11.33
C ILE A 10 -46.15 38.94 -12.83
N CYS A 11 -45.20 38.56 -13.70
CA CYS A 11 -45.39 38.22 -15.12
C CYS A 11 -44.26 37.26 -15.59
N GLY A 12 -44.51 36.16 -16.29
CA GLY A 12 -45.79 35.51 -16.63
C GLY A 12 -45.60 34.23 -17.46
N GLN A 13 -46.57 33.32 -17.43
CA GLN A 13 -46.66 32.12 -18.31
C GLN A 13 -47.71 32.31 -19.42
N PRO A 14 -47.64 31.50 -20.49
CA PRO A 14 -48.84 31.06 -21.22
C PRO A 14 -49.02 29.52 -21.29
N ALA A 15 -50.12 29.05 -20.71
CA ALA A 15 -50.94 27.86 -21.02
C ALA A 15 -50.33 26.56 -21.65
N ILE A 16 -50.05 25.59 -20.77
CA ILE A 16 -50.57 24.20 -20.72
C ILE A 16 -51.47 23.72 -21.89
N PRO A 17 -51.30 22.45 -22.35
CA PRO A 17 -52.41 21.49 -22.22
C PRO A 17 -52.00 20.20 -21.46
N GLN A 18 -52.93 19.65 -20.68
CA GLN A 18 -52.71 18.41 -19.90
C GLN A 18 -52.97 17.16 -20.74
N VAL A 19 -52.14 16.12 -20.57
CA VAL A 19 -52.45 14.73 -20.92
C VAL A 19 -52.09 13.85 -19.72
N PRO A 20 -53.01 13.01 -19.19
CA PRO A 20 -52.73 12.19 -18.03
C PRO A 20 -51.92 10.94 -18.41
N VAL A 21 -50.66 10.88 -17.96
CA VAL A 21 -49.86 9.65 -18.00
C VAL A 21 -49.94 8.97 -16.64
N THR A 22 -50.92 8.08 -16.48
CA THR A 22 -50.96 7.14 -15.35
C THR A 22 -49.92 6.04 -15.56
N GLY A 23 -48.97 5.88 -14.64
CA GLY A 23 -48.02 4.75 -14.64
C GLY A 23 -46.56 5.12 -14.88
N ALA A 24 -46.03 6.11 -14.15
CA ALA A 24 -44.61 6.14 -13.83
C ALA A 24 -44.38 5.41 -12.51
N ASN A 25 -43.37 4.53 -12.44
CA ASN A 25 -42.83 4.11 -11.14
C ASN A 25 -42.17 5.33 -10.47
N PRO A 26 -42.12 5.40 -9.13
CA PRO A 26 -41.27 6.38 -8.46
C PRO A 26 -39.80 6.20 -8.90
N PRO A 27 -38.98 7.27 -8.88
CA PRO A 27 -37.54 7.13 -9.08
C PRO A 27 -36.96 6.18 -8.02
N VAL A 28 -35.86 5.51 -8.37
CA VAL A 28 -35.07 4.73 -7.41
C VAL A 28 -34.67 5.66 -6.26
N VAL A 29 -35.01 5.27 -5.03
CA VAL A 29 -34.66 6.05 -3.84
C VAL A 29 -33.14 5.96 -3.67
N PRO A 30 -32.40 7.08 -3.51
CA PRO A 30 -30.99 7.04 -3.19
C PRO A 30 -30.75 6.30 -1.87
N GLU A 31 -29.63 5.57 -1.77
CA GLU A 31 -29.27 4.81 -0.58
C GLU A 31 -29.31 5.71 0.67
N THR A 32 -30.14 5.33 1.64
CA THR A 32 -30.23 6.02 2.92
C THR A 32 -28.99 5.69 3.76
N ALA A 33 -28.62 6.56 4.72
CA ALA A 33 -27.50 6.30 5.63
C ALA A 33 -27.65 5.01 6.48
N LYS A 34 -28.81 4.34 6.46
CA LYS A 34 -29.01 3.01 7.04
C LYS A 34 -28.62 1.87 6.11
N GLU A 35 -28.55 2.08 4.79
CA GLU A 35 -28.35 1.03 3.78
C GLU A 35 -26.88 0.76 3.49
N LYS A 36 -26.00 1.65 3.95
CA LYS A 36 -24.57 1.39 4.10
C LYS A 36 -24.30 0.22 5.05
N GLY A 37 -23.28 -0.58 4.74
CA GLY A 37 -22.77 -1.66 5.59
C GLY A 37 -22.31 -1.18 6.98
N PHE A 38 -22.19 -2.04 8.00
CA PHE A 38 -21.58 -1.59 9.26
C PHE A 38 -20.10 -1.28 9.12
N LEU A 39 -19.40 -2.01 8.25
CA LEU A 39 -18.06 -1.62 7.83
C LEU A 39 -18.06 -0.30 7.04
N GLU A 40 -19.18 0.15 6.46
CA GLU A 40 -19.34 1.47 5.83
C GLU A 40 -19.90 2.56 6.80
N MET A 41 -20.50 2.18 7.94
CA MET A 41 -21.04 3.10 8.97
C MET A 41 -20.12 3.33 10.18
N LEU A 42 -19.44 2.28 10.69
CA LEU A 42 -18.10 2.51 11.22
C LEU A 42 -17.25 3.12 10.11
N GLY A 43 -17.54 2.76 8.87
CA GLY A 43 -16.82 3.19 7.70
C GLY A 43 -16.75 4.68 7.43
N GLU A 44 -17.55 5.54 8.06
CA GLU A 44 -17.29 6.98 7.99
C GLU A 44 -16.19 7.44 8.98
N SER A 45 -15.61 6.52 9.76
CA SER A 45 -14.30 6.70 10.43
C SER A 45 -13.31 5.56 10.13
N TYR A 46 -13.73 4.29 10.12
CA TYR A 46 -12.90 3.08 9.93
C TYR A 46 -12.69 2.69 8.45
N VAL A 47 -13.52 3.22 7.55
CA VAL A 47 -13.37 3.15 6.07
C VAL A 47 -13.16 4.56 5.51
N GLN A 48 -13.29 5.63 6.30
CA GLN A 48 -12.46 6.82 6.12
C GLN A 48 -11.05 6.58 6.67
N GLU A 49 -10.81 5.52 7.44
CA GLU A 49 -9.48 5.03 7.81
C GLU A 49 -9.01 3.95 6.85
N ALA A 50 -9.88 3.06 6.34
CA ALA A 50 -9.52 2.07 5.32
C ALA A 50 -9.70 2.55 3.87
N GLU A 51 -10.30 3.72 3.62
CA GLU A 51 -10.31 4.55 2.38
C GLU A 51 -9.79 5.98 2.63
N SER A 52 -9.20 6.32 3.78
CA SER A 52 -8.03 7.23 3.78
C SER A 52 -6.73 6.45 3.93
N ARG A 53 -6.72 5.19 4.37
CA ARG A 53 -5.72 4.23 3.89
C ARG A 53 -6.00 3.94 2.42
N ARG A 54 -7.09 3.30 1.97
CA ARG A 54 -7.30 3.12 0.53
C ARG A 54 -7.43 4.40 -0.31
N ALA A 55 -7.71 5.62 0.18
CA ALA A 55 -7.71 6.83 -0.68
C ALA A 55 -6.83 8.01 -0.23
N ALA A 56 -6.00 7.87 0.82
CA ALA A 56 -4.68 8.51 0.81
C ALA A 56 -3.63 7.57 0.22
N THR A 57 -3.74 6.25 0.32
CA THR A 57 -2.97 5.28 -0.48
C THR A 57 -3.49 5.14 -1.91
N GLN A 58 -4.77 5.44 -2.24
CA GLN A 58 -5.19 5.67 -3.64
C GLN A 58 -4.98 7.12 -4.08
N LYS A 59 -5.04 8.17 -3.25
CA LYS A 59 -4.51 9.48 -3.71
C LYS A 59 -2.99 9.46 -3.88
N VAL A 60 -2.26 8.73 -3.03
CA VAL A 60 -0.85 8.39 -3.29
C VAL A 60 -0.80 7.54 -4.53
N LYS A 61 -1.47 6.39 -4.67
CA LYS A 61 -1.51 5.63 -5.94
C LYS A 61 -2.21 6.35 -7.11
N ASP A 62 -2.69 7.58 -7.02
CA ASP A 62 -3.24 8.35 -8.14
C ASP A 62 -2.23 9.44 -8.51
N VAL A 63 -1.75 10.23 -7.55
CA VAL A 63 -0.57 11.11 -7.71
C VAL A 63 0.71 10.32 -8.05
N VAL A 64 0.75 9.03 -7.69
CA VAL A 64 1.78 8.06 -8.05
C VAL A 64 1.35 7.24 -9.27
N SER A 65 0.09 6.86 -9.55
CA SER A 65 -0.23 6.15 -10.82
C SER A 65 -0.38 7.01 -12.07
N ASP A 66 -0.55 8.32 -11.91
CA ASP A 66 -0.23 9.31 -12.95
C ASP A 66 1.26 9.25 -13.35
N PHE A 67 2.12 8.57 -12.54
CA PHE A 67 3.56 8.38 -12.77
C PHE A 67 4.03 6.90 -12.80
N VAL A 68 3.27 5.96 -12.22
CA VAL A 68 3.64 4.60 -11.78
C VAL A 68 2.36 3.74 -11.67
N THR A 69 1.85 3.24 -12.80
CA THR A 69 0.67 2.35 -12.86
C THR A 69 0.84 1.08 -11.99
N ASP A 70 -0.26 0.46 -11.54
CA ASP A 70 -0.29 -0.86 -10.83
C ASP A 70 0.44 -2.01 -11.58
N ASP A 71 0.88 -1.77 -12.81
CA ASP A 71 1.71 -2.63 -13.66
C ASP A 71 3.24 -2.54 -13.39
N THR A 72 3.72 -1.68 -12.47
CA THR A 72 5.15 -1.63 -12.12
C THR A 72 5.54 -2.71 -11.11
N PRO A 73 6.63 -3.47 -11.30
CA PRO A 73 7.04 -4.50 -10.36
C PRO A 73 7.46 -3.93 -9.01
N ASP A 74 7.01 -4.59 -7.94
CA ASP A 74 7.57 -4.43 -6.61
C ASP A 74 9.10 -4.63 -6.64
N GLY A 75 9.82 -3.74 -5.95
CA GLY A 75 11.29 -3.72 -5.92
C GLY A 75 11.98 -2.82 -6.94
N VAL A 76 11.26 -2.08 -7.80
CA VAL A 76 11.89 -1.15 -8.77
C VAL A 76 11.95 0.30 -8.28
N MET A 77 10.87 0.81 -7.69
CA MET A 77 10.85 2.11 -7.01
C MET A 77 11.23 1.88 -5.55
N ASN A 78 12.46 2.24 -5.17
CA ASN A 78 12.97 2.05 -3.82
C ASN A 78 12.01 2.67 -2.77
N SER A 79 11.76 1.95 -1.68
CA SER A 79 10.87 2.40 -0.61
C SER A 79 11.32 3.75 -0.02
N GLU A 80 12.61 4.07 -0.07
CA GLU A 80 13.16 5.39 0.29
C GLU A 80 12.80 6.51 -0.69
N LEU A 81 12.77 6.23 -2.00
CA LEU A 81 12.39 7.23 -3.00
C LEU A 81 10.89 7.49 -2.91
N ILE A 82 10.10 6.42 -2.73
CA ILE A 82 8.67 6.52 -2.43
C ILE A 82 8.48 7.27 -1.09
N ALA A 83 9.22 6.96 -0.03
CA ALA A 83 9.11 7.63 1.27
C ALA A 83 9.52 9.11 1.22
N THR A 84 10.52 9.47 0.39
CA THR A 84 10.97 10.86 0.20
C THR A 84 9.93 11.65 -0.60
N MET A 85 9.39 11.07 -1.68
CA MET A 85 8.30 11.68 -2.46
C MET A 85 6.99 11.76 -1.67
N LEU A 86 6.71 10.77 -0.81
CA LEU A 86 5.64 10.80 0.18
C LEU A 86 5.84 11.95 1.16
N HIS A 87 6.98 12.03 1.86
CA HIS A 87 7.26 13.09 2.82
C HIS A 87 7.16 14.49 2.18
N ALA A 88 7.63 14.65 0.94
CA ALA A 88 7.45 15.90 0.20
C ALA A 88 5.96 16.21 -0.06
N GLY A 89 5.23 15.32 -0.74
CA GLY A 89 3.84 15.53 -1.15
C GLY A 89 2.86 15.66 0.01
N ASP A 90 3.02 14.83 1.04
CA ASP A 90 2.25 14.88 2.28
C ASP A 90 2.33 16.27 2.93
N ILE A 91 3.52 16.86 2.96
CA ILE A 91 3.79 18.07 3.75
C ILE A 91 3.21 19.33 3.08
N TYR A 92 3.16 19.40 1.74
CA TYR A 92 2.40 20.43 1.01
C TYR A 92 0.90 20.37 1.32
N SER A 93 0.35 19.16 1.46
CA SER A 93 -1.09 18.95 1.74
C SER A 93 -1.52 19.38 3.15
N ARG A 94 -0.54 19.72 4.02
CA ARG A 94 -0.73 19.98 5.46
C ARG A 94 -0.44 21.44 5.87
N VAL A 95 -0.23 22.36 4.93
CA VAL A 95 -0.10 23.80 5.20
C VAL A 95 -1.46 24.52 5.05
N PRO A 96 -1.90 25.33 6.03
CA PRO A 96 -3.23 25.94 6.00
C PRO A 96 -3.26 27.31 5.29
N GLY A 97 -3.91 27.39 4.12
CA GLY A 97 -4.55 28.66 3.72
C GLY A 97 -4.77 28.97 2.22
N ALA A 98 -5.88 28.49 1.63
CA ALA A 98 -6.60 29.21 0.57
C ALA A 98 -7.98 28.59 0.24
N SER A 99 -9.10 29.20 0.66
CA SER A 99 -10.40 29.03 -0.04
C SER A 99 -11.38 30.16 0.27
N ASP A 100 -11.83 30.89 -0.76
CA ASP A 100 -13.02 31.77 -0.67
C ASP A 100 -13.71 32.01 -2.03
N ALA A 101 -13.48 31.13 -3.02
CA ALA A 101 -14.08 31.23 -4.37
C ALA A 101 -15.29 30.29 -4.59
N ALA A 102 -15.41 29.21 -3.80
CA ALA A 102 -16.38 28.13 -4.06
C ALA A 102 -17.77 28.33 -3.43
N ILE A 103 -17.92 29.23 -2.45
CA ILE A 103 -19.10 29.28 -1.57
C ILE A 103 -20.20 30.25 -2.07
N GLN A 104 -19.96 31.01 -3.15
CA GLN A 104 -20.94 31.99 -3.66
C GLN A 104 -22.03 31.44 -4.62
N GLN A 105 -22.17 30.13 -4.79
CA GLN A 105 -23.16 29.55 -5.74
C GLN A 105 -24.21 28.58 -5.17
N MET A 106 -24.29 28.37 -3.84
CA MET A 106 -25.34 27.52 -3.25
C MET A 106 -26.35 28.31 -2.42
N GLY A 107 -27.63 28.13 -2.72
CA GLY A 107 -28.76 28.67 -1.96
C GLY A 107 -29.99 27.78 -2.08
N GLY A 108 -30.75 27.65 -1.00
CA GLY A 108 -31.89 26.72 -0.87
C GLY A 108 -31.80 25.85 0.37
N GLU A 109 -32.73 24.91 0.51
CA GLU A 109 -32.94 24.08 1.72
C GLU A 109 -31.72 23.24 2.14
N ALA A 110 -30.82 22.93 1.21
CA ALA A 110 -29.53 22.28 1.51
C ALA A 110 -28.70 23.03 2.58
N ALA A 111 -28.84 24.37 2.66
CA ALA A 111 -28.16 25.19 3.66
C ALA A 111 -28.77 25.09 5.08
N GLU A 112 -29.92 24.44 5.24
CA GLU A 112 -30.45 24.05 6.55
C GLU A 112 -30.11 22.59 6.87
N THR A 113 -30.13 21.67 5.89
CA THR A 113 -29.66 20.28 6.08
C THR A 113 -28.21 20.23 6.56
N TRP A 114 -27.33 21.09 6.00
CA TRP A 114 -25.93 21.20 6.39
C TRP A 114 -25.74 21.75 7.83
N LYS A 115 -26.71 22.51 8.35
CA LYS A 115 -26.69 23.00 9.74
C LYS A 115 -27.20 21.99 10.76
N THR A 116 -28.07 21.07 10.35
CA THR A 116 -28.58 20.00 11.24
C THR A 116 -27.68 18.78 11.32
N LEU A 117 -26.79 18.58 10.33
CA LEU A 117 -25.81 17.48 10.35
C LEU A 117 -24.53 17.81 11.14
N ASN A 118 -24.18 19.10 11.28
CA ASN A 118 -22.87 19.52 11.80
C ASN A 118 -22.95 20.03 13.26
N THR A 119 -23.47 19.19 14.16
CA THR A 119 -23.52 19.47 15.61
C THR A 119 -23.09 18.26 16.45
N ASP A 120 -22.02 18.46 17.22
CA ASP A 120 -21.62 17.81 18.48
C ASP A 120 -21.32 16.29 18.55
N GLN A 121 -21.63 15.46 17.54
CA GLN A 121 -21.51 13.98 17.65
C GLN A 121 -20.45 13.25 16.79
N VAL A 122 -19.65 13.92 15.95
CA VAL A 122 -18.67 13.23 15.06
C VAL A 122 -17.19 13.40 15.48
N LYS A 123 -16.82 14.55 16.05
CA LYS A 123 -15.41 14.96 16.30
C LYS A 123 -14.56 13.99 17.14
N GLY A 124 -15.18 13.17 18.00
CA GLY A 124 -14.47 12.33 18.99
C GLY A 124 -13.96 10.98 18.49
N SER A 125 -14.07 10.69 17.18
CA SER A 125 -13.66 9.41 16.59
C SER A 125 -12.83 9.50 15.31
N GLU A 126 -12.51 10.71 14.83
CA GLU A 126 -11.73 10.93 13.60
C GLU A 126 -10.20 11.00 13.85
N LEU A 127 -9.76 11.00 15.11
CA LEU A 127 -8.48 11.62 15.50
C LEU A 127 -7.34 10.69 15.92
N VAL A 128 -7.54 9.37 16.04
CA VAL A 128 -6.46 8.41 16.43
C VAL A 128 -5.33 8.32 15.39
N ILE A 129 -5.62 8.63 14.12
CA ILE A 129 -4.66 8.55 13.01
C ILE A 129 -4.18 9.96 12.56
N GLY A 130 -4.53 10.99 13.32
CA GLY A 130 -3.97 12.35 13.18
C GLY A 130 -2.47 12.46 13.56
N SER A 131 -1.86 11.41 14.12
CA SER A 131 -0.46 11.42 14.60
C SER A 131 0.61 11.55 13.49
N LEU A 132 0.23 11.47 12.21
CA LEU A 132 1.01 12.01 11.07
C LEU A 132 0.19 12.93 10.15
N LEU A 133 -1.14 12.97 10.29
CA LEU A 133 -2.09 13.74 9.47
C LEU A 133 -2.70 14.91 10.27
N GLY A 134 -2.01 16.05 10.29
CA GLY A 134 -2.54 17.27 10.89
C GLY A 134 -3.75 17.80 10.11
N SER A 135 -4.88 18.04 10.80
CA SER A 135 -6.07 18.66 10.21
C SER A 135 -6.93 19.34 11.28
N ALA A 136 -7.26 20.61 11.05
CA ALA A 136 -8.30 21.35 11.76
C ALA A 136 -8.90 22.40 10.81
N LEU A 137 -10.21 22.31 10.56
CA LEU A 137 -10.95 23.27 9.74
C LEU A 137 -12.22 23.67 10.50
N LEU A 138 -12.57 24.97 10.45
CA LEU A 138 -13.75 25.60 11.09
C LEU A 138 -13.64 25.76 12.63
N ALA A 139 -13.89 26.93 13.24
CA ALA A 139 -14.20 28.26 12.70
C ALA A 139 -14.08 29.40 13.75
N ARG A 140 -13.85 30.64 13.27
CA ARG A 140 -14.45 31.97 13.67
C ARG A 140 -14.67 32.31 15.18
N ASN A 141 -14.51 33.56 15.67
CA ASN A 141 -14.49 34.88 15.01
C ASN A 141 -14.06 36.05 15.95
N GLY A 142 -13.38 37.08 15.43
CA GLY A 142 -13.40 38.48 15.93
C GLY A 142 -12.67 38.80 17.25
N SER A 143 -12.45 40.06 17.69
CA SER A 143 -12.73 41.43 17.19
C SER A 143 -11.82 42.44 17.98
N GLN A 144 -11.60 43.74 17.70
CA GLN A 144 -12.04 44.72 16.67
C GLN A 144 -11.14 46.01 16.73
N MET A 145 -11.22 46.88 15.70
CA MET A 145 -10.93 48.35 15.70
C MET A 145 -9.48 48.85 15.91
N ALA A 146 -9.04 49.99 15.34
CA ALA A 146 -9.58 50.94 14.33
C ALA A 146 -8.41 51.38 13.38
N ALA A 147 -8.29 52.50 12.64
CA ALA A 147 -9.01 53.76 12.30
C ALA A 147 -8.24 54.37 11.09
N GLU A 148 -8.60 55.40 10.30
CA GLU A 148 -9.79 56.21 9.90
C GLU A 148 -9.32 57.06 8.66
N GLU A 149 -10.08 57.82 7.88
CA GLU A 149 -11.49 58.28 7.93
C GLU A 149 -12.20 58.04 6.57
N ALA A 150 -12.33 59.03 5.67
CA ALA A 150 -13.08 58.92 4.40
C ALA A 150 -12.42 59.60 3.18
N GLY A 151 -12.83 59.18 1.97
CA GLY A 151 -12.45 59.80 0.69
C GLY A 151 -13.37 59.35 -0.45
N ALA A 152 -13.89 60.28 -1.25
CA ALA A 152 -15.03 60.02 -2.13
C ALA A 152 -14.73 60.15 -3.65
N ALA A 153 -15.45 59.31 -4.41
CA ALA A 153 -15.94 59.55 -5.79
C ALA A 153 -15.01 59.44 -7.02
N THR A 154 -15.47 58.59 -7.95
CA THR A 154 -15.42 58.69 -9.44
C THR A 154 -14.15 58.41 -10.27
N ARG A 155 -14.27 57.38 -11.13
CA ARG A 155 -14.40 57.42 -12.63
C ARG A 155 -13.35 56.66 -13.50
N SER A 156 -13.90 56.09 -14.60
CA SER A 156 -13.33 55.84 -15.95
C SER A 156 -12.10 54.95 -16.17
N ALA A 157 -12.36 53.66 -16.45
CA ALA A 157 -12.33 53.02 -17.78
C ALA A 157 -11.28 53.42 -18.86
N GLU A 158 -10.67 52.36 -19.46
CA GLU A 158 -10.20 52.18 -20.88
C GLU A 158 -9.11 53.14 -21.44
N THR A 159 -8.10 52.72 -22.23
CA THR A 159 -8.15 51.93 -23.49
C THR A 159 -6.74 51.48 -23.97
N ALA A 160 -6.70 50.53 -24.94
CA ALA A 160 -5.72 50.41 -26.06
C ALA A 160 -4.25 49.91 -25.83
N ALA A 161 -3.52 49.35 -26.83
CA ALA A 161 -3.91 48.58 -28.05
C ALA A 161 -2.71 47.97 -28.84
N ALA A 162 -2.90 46.74 -29.37
CA ALA A 162 -2.52 46.22 -30.71
C ALA A 162 -1.05 45.97 -31.18
N ALA A 163 -0.97 45.21 -32.30
CA ALA A 163 0.18 44.82 -33.16
C ALA A 163 1.14 43.72 -32.63
N ALA A 164 1.67 42.77 -33.43
CA ALA A 164 1.44 42.28 -34.82
C ALA A 164 1.92 40.79 -34.88
N LYS A 165 1.43 39.81 -35.67
CA LYS A 165 0.91 39.69 -37.05
C LYS A 165 1.96 39.37 -38.15
N ALA A 166 2.29 38.09 -38.34
CA ALA A 166 2.74 37.42 -39.60
C ALA A 166 2.74 35.87 -39.35
N THR A 167 2.34 34.89 -40.19
CA THR A 167 2.39 34.62 -41.66
C THR A 167 3.80 34.32 -42.19
N ASN A 168 4.07 33.30 -43.01
CA ASN A 168 3.24 32.27 -43.67
C ASN A 168 4.13 31.11 -44.20
N ALA A 169 3.53 29.92 -44.42
CA ALA A 169 3.60 29.01 -45.60
C ALA A 169 4.97 28.71 -46.33
N THR A 170 5.10 27.81 -47.34
CA THR A 170 4.16 27.01 -48.18
C THR A 170 4.90 25.77 -48.76
N GLU A 171 4.17 24.90 -49.51
CA GLU A 171 4.64 24.13 -50.69
C GLU A 171 5.65 22.96 -50.47
N ASP A 172 5.69 21.86 -51.25
CA ASP A 172 4.79 21.15 -52.20
C ASP A 172 5.52 19.81 -52.56
N VAL A 173 5.06 18.70 -53.17
CA VAL A 173 3.80 18.10 -53.65
C VAL A 173 4.18 16.73 -54.32
N SER A 174 3.21 15.91 -54.74
CA SER A 174 3.33 14.74 -55.67
C SER A 174 3.83 13.39 -55.06
N ALA A 175 3.31 12.21 -55.45
CA ALA A 175 2.27 11.86 -56.43
C ALA A 175 1.42 10.61 -56.01
N ALA A 176 0.35 10.35 -56.76
CA ALA A 176 -0.61 9.23 -56.57
C ALA A 176 -0.07 7.88 -57.14
N THR A 177 -0.75 6.71 -57.09
CA THR A 177 -2.19 6.43 -57.27
C THR A 177 -2.58 5.00 -56.84
N SER A 178 -3.81 4.81 -56.31
CA SER A 178 -4.75 3.65 -56.41
C SER A 178 -4.24 2.17 -56.32
N THR A 179 -4.93 1.20 -55.70
CA THR A 179 -6.40 1.04 -55.54
C THR A 179 -6.78 -0.03 -54.48
N ALA A 180 -8.04 0.03 -54.01
CA ALA A 180 -8.93 -1.09 -53.67
C ALA A 180 -8.84 -1.86 -52.31
N THR A 181 -9.85 -1.55 -51.48
CA THR A 181 -10.75 -2.48 -50.74
C THR A 181 -10.36 -3.18 -49.42
N LYS A 182 -11.19 -2.84 -48.41
CA LYS A 182 -11.76 -3.67 -47.31
C LYS A 182 -10.89 -4.06 -46.09
N ASN A 183 -11.15 -3.32 -45.00
CA ASN A 183 -11.73 -3.79 -43.71
C ASN A 183 -10.96 -4.80 -42.82
N PRO A 184 -11.08 -4.68 -41.48
CA PRO A 184 -9.90 -4.21 -40.76
C PRO A 184 -9.58 -4.95 -39.44
N ASN A 185 -8.63 -4.38 -38.69
CA ASN A 185 -8.33 -4.57 -37.27
C ASN A 185 -7.78 -5.94 -36.81
N SER A 186 -6.45 -5.96 -36.66
CA SER A 186 -5.85 -6.23 -35.33
C SER A 186 -5.66 -4.89 -34.58
N PRO A 187 -5.26 -4.86 -33.30
CA PRO A 187 -5.34 -5.89 -32.26
C PRO A 187 -6.58 -5.56 -31.39
N GLY A 188 -6.63 -5.41 -30.05
CA GLY A 188 -5.67 -5.64 -28.95
C GLY A 188 -5.95 -4.77 -27.72
N GLY A 189 -6.08 -5.41 -26.55
CA GLY A 189 -6.01 -4.79 -25.21
C GLY A 189 -7.04 -3.73 -24.81
N GLN A 190 -6.88 -3.11 -23.64
CA GLN A 190 -7.02 -3.74 -22.31
C GLN A 190 -7.03 -2.78 -21.14
N PHE A 191 -7.33 -3.30 -19.94
CA PHE A 191 -6.70 -3.07 -18.62
C PHE A 191 -7.75 -3.22 -17.48
N PRO A 192 -7.40 -3.80 -16.31
CA PRO A 192 -8.36 -4.36 -15.35
C PRO A 192 -8.57 -3.46 -14.10
N LYS A 193 -9.58 -3.78 -13.27
CA LYS A 193 -9.46 -3.61 -11.81
C LYS A 193 -9.80 -4.93 -11.10
N LYS A 194 -8.93 -5.31 -10.17
CA LYS A 194 -8.89 -6.61 -9.49
C LYS A 194 -9.81 -6.58 -8.26
N GLY A 195 -10.69 -7.57 -8.10
CA GLY A 195 -11.43 -7.78 -6.85
C GLY A 195 -10.56 -8.54 -5.87
N GLU A 196 -10.27 -7.95 -4.71
CA GLU A 196 -9.35 -8.51 -3.72
C GLU A 196 -10.07 -9.46 -2.74
N ASN A 197 -9.42 -10.57 -2.39
CA ASN A 197 -9.77 -11.34 -1.20
C ASN A 197 -9.35 -10.53 0.04
N PRO A 198 -10.12 -10.55 1.15
CA PRO A 198 -9.70 -9.96 2.41
C PRO A 198 -8.62 -10.82 3.06
N LYS A 199 -7.36 -10.56 2.68
CA LYS A 199 -6.12 -11.01 3.32
C LYS A 199 -5.66 -10.00 4.39
N ASP A 200 -6.61 -9.36 5.09
CA ASP A 200 -6.34 -8.27 6.03
C ASP A 200 -5.98 -8.79 7.43
N ALA A 201 -4.80 -9.41 7.53
CA ALA A 201 -3.98 -9.42 8.74
C ALA A 201 -2.69 -8.66 8.38
N ASP A 202 -2.54 -7.46 8.93
CA ASP A 202 -1.66 -6.43 8.37
C ASP A 202 -0.15 -6.75 8.53
N ALA A 203 0.64 -6.39 7.52
CA ALA A 203 2.10 -6.32 7.51
C ALA A 203 2.93 -7.56 7.96
N LEU A 204 3.10 -8.57 7.07
CA LEU A 204 4.41 -8.87 6.43
C LEU A 204 4.34 -9.94 5.33
N GLU A 205 3.86 -9.61 4.12
CA GLU A 205 4.28 -10.35 2.91
C GLU A 205 5.67 -9.84 2.47
N GLN A 206 6.69 -10.15 3.27
CA GLN A 206 8.02 -10.42 2.69
C GLN A 206 7.86 -11.66 1.80
N GLU A 207 8.32 -11.62 0.55
CA GLU A 207 8.31 -12.78 -0.34
C GLU A 207 9.29 -13.85 0.17
N ILE A 208 8.87 -14.67 1.14
CA ILE A 208 9.64 -15.84 1.60
C ILE A 208 9.89 -16.73 0.38
N GLY A 209 11.14 -16.84 -0.06
CA GLY A 209 11.48 -17.11 -1.47
C GLY A 209 10.75 -18.31 -2.10
N ASN A 210 9.73 -18.04 -2.92
CA ASN A 210 8.85 -19.02 -3.59
C ASN A 210 8.07 -19.99 -2.65
N CYS A 211 8.10 -19.83 -1.33
CA CYS A 211 7.34 -20.67 -0.40
C CYS A 211 5.83 -20.43 -0.56
N SER A 212 5.06 -21.50 -0.69
CA SER A 212 3.58 -21.45 -0.73
C SER A 212 3.05 -21.71 0.68
N VAL A 213 2.66 -20.65 1.40
CA VAL A 213 2.33 -20.73 2.84
C VAL A 213 0.82 -20.73 3.13
N ALA A 214 0.41 -21.37 4.23
CA ALA A 214 -0.95 -21.30 4.76
C ALA A 214 -0.96 -21.37 6.30
N GLY A 215 -2.07 -20.91 6.91
CA GLY A 215 -2.23 -20.80 8.37
C GLY A 215 -1.22 -19.85 9.02
N GLU A 216 -0.98 -20.05 10.32
CA GLU A 216 0.19 -19.48 11.01
C GLU A 216 1.48 -20.08 10.42
N PRO A 217 2.30 -19.30 9.69
CA PRO A 217 2.69 -19.70 8.34
C PRO A 217 3.49 -20.99 8.24
N VAL A 218 2.84 -22.03 7.70
CA VAL A 218 3.44 -23.31 7.34
C VAL A 218 3.66 -23.35 5.83
N ASP A 219 4.88 -23.70 5.41
CA ASP A 219 5.18 -24.02 4.02
C ASP A 219 4.43 -25.29 3.60
N MET A 220 3.49 -25.17 2.65
CA MET A 220 2.62 -26.27 2.25
C MET A 220 3.32 -27.38 1.47
N VAL A 221 4.52 -27.14 0.92
CA VAL A 221 5.30 -28.18 0.26
C VAL A 221 6.23 -28.86 1.25
N THR A 222 7.00 -28.06 1.99
CA THR A 222 8.06 -28.61 2.82
C THR A 222 7.54 -29.03 4.20
N GLY A 223 6.54 -28.34 4.74
CA GLY A 223 5.95 -28.54 6.07
C GLY A 223 6.67 -27.83 7.22
N ASP A 224 7.65 -26.96 6.95
CA ASP A 224 8.27 -26.15 7.99
C ASP A 224 7.31 -25.03 8.47
N PHE A 225 7.24 -24.80 9.80
CA PHE A 225 6.78 -23.51 10.33
C PHE A 225 7.83 -22.44 10.01
N LEU A 226 7.35 -21.30 9.54
CA LEU A 226 8.15 -20.14 9.14
C LEU A 226 7.78 -18.95 10.04
N GLN A 227 8.76 -18.13 10.41
CA GLN A 227 8.47 -16.92 11.17
C GLN A 227 9.45 -15.79 10.83
N PRO A 228 9.11 -14.92 9.85
CA PRO A 228 9.77 -13.63 9.66
C PRO A 228 9.32 -12.66 10.78
N LEU A 229 10.27 -11.97 11.41
CA LEU A 229 9.99 -10.97 12.45
C LEU A 229 10.97 -9.80 12.35
N SER A 230 10.47 -8.60 12.10
CA SER A 230 11.25 -7.36 12.22
C SER A 230 11.74 -7.13 13.66
N VAL A 231 12.98 -6.68 13.82
CA VAL A 231 13.64 -6.50 15.12
C VAL A 231 14.02 -5.04 15.39
N LEU A 232 14.64 -4.37 14.42
CA LEU A 232 14.84 -2.91 14.42
C LEU A 232 14.85 -2.36 12.99
N ALA A 233 14.53 -1.08 12.86
CA ALA A 233 14.54 -0.35 11.60
C ALA A 233 14.88 1.12 11.87
N LEU A 234 16.03 1.57 11.38
CA LEU A 234 16.53 2.94 11.59
C LEU A 234 16.65 3.67 10.24
N PRO A 235 16.05 4.86 10.10
CA PRO A 235 16.23 5.69 8.90
C PRO A 235 17.64 6.28 8.85
N GLY A 236 18.11 6.56 7.64
CA GLY A 236 19.42 7.13 7.34
C GLY A 236 19.62 7.20 5.83
N THR A 237 20.83 7.53 5.39
CA THR A 237 21.23 7.51 3.96
C THR A 237 21.33 6.10 3.36
N LEU A 238 21.42 5.10 4.23
CA LEU A 238 21.38 3.68 3.92
C LEU A 238 20.60 3.00 5.06
N PRO A 239 19.29 2.75 4.94
CA PRO A 239 18.45 2.33 6.05
C PRO A 239 18.94 1.04 6.73
N LEU A 240 19.14 1.10 8.05
CA LEU A 240 19.62 -0.04 8.82
C LEU A 240 18.44 -0.83 9.37
N SER A 241 18.12 -1.94 8.71
CA SER A 241 17.19 -2.95 9.18
C SER A 241 17.90 -4.12 9.88
N LEU A 242 17.13 -4.80 10.73
CA LEU A 242 17.38 -6.16 11.19
C LEU A 242 16.02 -6.84 11.35
N SER A 243 15.87 -8.01 10.74
CA SER A 243 14.83 -8.97 11.04
C SER A 243 15.44 -10.22 11.68
N ARG A 244 14.60 -11.21 11.96
CA ARG A 244 15.02 -12.59 12.16
C ARG A 244 14.05 -13.53 11.47
N PHE A 245 14.58 -14.63 10.94
CA PHE A 245 13.82 -15.61 10.19
C PHE A 245 13.94 -17.01 10.82
N HIS A 246 12.81 -17.59 11.22
CA HIS A 246 12.73 -18.99 11.66
C HIS A 246 12.30 -19.92 10.52
N ARG A 247 12.87 -21.14 10.51
CA ARG A 247 12.38 -22.28 9.70
C ARG A 247 12.64 -23.59 10.46
N THR A 248 11.58 -24.35 10.79
CA THR A 248 11.63 -25.48 11.76
C THR A 248 12.84 -26.42 11.60
N ARG A 249 13.05 -27.01 10.41
CA ARG A 249 14.09 -28.02 10.17
C ARG A 249 15.42 -27.44 9.68
N SER A 250 15.51 -26.12 9.50
CA SER A 250 16.77 -25.47 9.16
C SER A 250 17.85 -25.73 10.23
N GLN A 251 19.12 -25.68 9.85
CA GLN A 251 20.27 -25.96 10.71
C GLN A 251 21.17 -24.72 10.91
N VAL A 252 20.65 -23.56 10.51
CA VAL A 252 21.28 -22.25 10.64
C VAL A 252 21.40 -21.76 12.08
N CYS A 253 22.31 -20.81 12.29
CA CYS A 253 22.58 -20.20 13.59
C CYS A 253 23.14 -18.78 13.42
N GLY A 254 22.26 -17.78 13.37
CA GLY A 254 22.58 -16.36 13.33
C GLY A 254 22.80 -15.73 14.71
N LEU A 255 22.62 -14.40 14.82
CA LEU A 255 22.78 -13.62 16.06
C LEU A 255 21.81 -14.10 17.15
N PHE A 256 20.59 -14.48 16.77
CA PHE A 256 19.56 -15.01 17.66
C PHE A 256 19.73 -16.51 17.99
N GLY A 257 20.86 -17.11 17.59
CA GLY A 257 21.20 -18.49 17.91
C GLY A 257 20.60 -19.54 16.96
N PRO A 258 20.59 -20.82 17.37
CA PRO A 258 20.14 -21.92 16.51
C PRO A 258 18.70 -21.74 16.05
N LYS A 259 18.41 -22.17 14.82
CA LYS A 259 17.09 -22.07 14.15
C LYS A 259 16.66 -20.66 13.73
N TRP A 260 17.55 -19.68 13.82
CA TRP A 260 17.31 -18.32 13.34
C TRP A 260 18.40 -17.89 12.35
N MET A 261 18.02 -17.15 11.31
CA MET A 261 18.92 -16.30 10.53
C MET A 261 18.48 -14.84 10.60
N ASP A 262 19.36 -13.95 10.14
CA ASP A 262 19.20 -12.51 10.13
C ASP A 262 20.16 -11.91 9.08
N GLU A 263 19.93 -10.65 8.68
CA GLU A 263 20.69 -9.98 7.62
C GLU A 263 22.17 -9.80 7.96
N TRP A 264 22.51 -9.72 9.25
CA TRP A 264 23.86 -9.45 9.74
C TRP A 264 24.67 -10.75 9.92
N SER A 265 24.01 -11.90 9.87
CA SER A 265 24.61 -13.24 9.92
C SER A 265 24.89 -13.86 8.55
N ARG A 266 24.57 -13.16 7.46
CA ARG A 266 24.84 -13.57 6.07
C ARG A 266 26.34 -13.89 5.89
N PHE A 267 26.64 -14.97 5.17
CA PHE A 267 28.03 -15.44 5.02
C PHE A 267 28.29 -16.16 3.69
N LEU A 268 29.58 -16.19 3.31
CA LEU A 268 30.09 -17.07 2.26
C LEU A 268 30.85 -18.25 2.89
N GLU A 269 30.67 -19.47 2.39
CA GLU A 269 31.52 -20.63 2.66
C GLU A 269 32.36 -20.97 1.42
N LEU A 270 33.67 -21.13 1.59
CA LEU A 270 34.62 -21.49 0.53
C LEU A 270 34.98 -22.98 0.58
N ASP A 271 34.76 -23.67 -0.53
CA ASP A 271 35.19 -25.04 -0.81
C ASP A 271 36.19 -25.06 -1.99
N ALA A 272 36.91 -26.18 -2.17
CA ALA A 272 37.92 -26.36 -3.21
C ALA A 272 37.40 -26.21 -4.65
N ARG A 273 36.08 -26.19 -4.88
CA ARG A 273 35.45 -25.96 -6.20
C ARG A 273 34.24 -25.05 -6.20
N THR A 274 33.75 -24.61 -5.05
CA THR A 274 32.52 -23.80 -4.95
C THR A 274 32.63 -22.70 -3.93
N VAL A 275 31.88 -21.63 -4.14
CA VAL A 275 31.53 -20.64 -3.12
C VAL A 275 30.04 -20.78 -2.84
N ARG A 276 29.66 -20.84 -1.57
CA ARG A 276 28.24 -20.89 -1.16
C ARG A 276 27.89 -19.61 -0.45
N PHE A 277 26.82 -18.93 -0.86
CA PHE A 277 26.28 -17.77 -0.19
C PHE A 277 25.04 -18.16 0.59
N THR A 278 25.02 -17.88 1.89
CA THR A 278 23.84 -18.06 2.75
C THR A 278 23.25 -16.68 3.04
N ASP A 279 21.99 -16.48 2.66
CA ASP A 279 21.27 -15.23 2.87
C ASP A 279 20.54 -15.16 4.23
N HIS A 280 19.72 -14.12 4.41
CA HIS A 280 19.00 -13.82 5.65
C HIS A 280 17.83 -14.77 5.97
N GLU A 281 17.32 -15.53 5.00
CA GLU A 281 16.36 -16.62 5.24
C GLU A 281 17.08 -17.95 5.56
N GLY A 282 18.38 -18.02 5.29
CA GLY A 282 19.18 -19.24 5.33
C GLY A 282 19.20 -20.00 4.01
N VAL A 283 18.72 -19.42 2.90
CA VAL A 283 18.81 -20.04 1.57
C VAL A 283 20.27 -20.04 1.12
N THR A 284 20.75 -21.20 0.67
CA THR A 284 22.15 -21.39 0.29
C THR A 284 22.31 -21.47 -1.23
N LEU A 285 22.92 -20.44 -1.83
CA LEU A 285 23.17 -20.33 -3.26
C LEU A 285 24.59 -20.77 -3.59
N VAL A 286 24.74 -21.73 -4.51
CA VAL A 286 26.04 -22.30 -4.89
C VAL A 286 26.55 -21.67 -6.19
N TYR A 287 27.82 -21.24 -6.17
CA TYR A 287 28.55 -20.68 -7.30
C TYR A 287 29.78 -21.53 -7.60
N SER A 288 30.08 -21.75 -8.88
CA SER A 288 31.29 -22.45 -9.33
C SER A 288 32.52 -21.57 -9.13
N LEU A 289 33.56 -22.07 -8.45
CA LEU A 289 34.80 -21.33 -8.22
C LEU A 289 35.78 -21.45 -9.41
N PRO A 290 36.19 -20.35 -10.06
CA PRO A 290 37.19 -20.39 -11.14
C PRO A 290 38.60 -20.80 -10.65
N HIS A 291 39.37 -21.45 -11.54
CA HIS A 291 40.72 -21.96 -11.23
C HIS A 291 41.76 -20.87 -10.84
N ASP A 292 41.52 -19.62 -11.23
CA ASP A 292 42.35 -18.46 -10.86
C ASP A 292 41.91 -17.80 -9.53
N GLY A 293 40.77 -18.23 -8.96
CA GLY A 293 40.18 -17.67 -7.74
C GLY A 293 39.41 -16.36 -7.94
N GLN A 294 39.24 -15.91 -9.19
CA GLN A 294 38.68 -14.59 -9.54
C GLN A 294 37.24 -14.71 -10.03
N LEU A 295 36.29 -14.33 -9.18
CA LEU A 295 34.86 -14.26 -9.49
C LEU A 295 34.55 -12.95 -10.21
N ARG A 296 33.87 -13.06 -11.35
CA ARG A 296 33.64 -11.98 -12.32
C ARG A 296 32.15 -11.97 -12.65
N ASP A 297 31.40 -11.26 -11.82
CA ASP A 297 29.96 -11.04 -11.91
C ASP A 297 29.17 -12.35 -12.06
N ALA A 298 29.47 -13.31 -11.18
CA ALA A 298 28.88 -14.64 -11.21
C ALA A 298 27.46 -14.62 -10.63
N VAL A 299 26.47 -15.00 -11.44
CA VAL A 299 25.05 -15.08 -11.04
C VAL A 299 24.60 -16.53 -10.81
N ASN A 300 23.62 -16.74 -9.92
CA ASN A 300 22.94 -18.03 -9.77
C ASN A 300 21.69 -18.09 -10.68
N SER A 301 21.41 -19.24 -11.29
CA SER A 301 20.25 -19.39 -12.20
C SER A 301 18.90 -19.18 -11.50
N HIS A 302 18.81 -19.54 -10.22
CA HIS A 302 17.59 -19.46 -9.41
C HIS A 302 17.43 -18.04 -8.83
N MET A 303 18.46 -17.53 -8.16
CA MET A 303 18.52 -16.15 -7.66
C MET A 303 19.56 -15.35 -8.46
N GLY A 304 19.10 -14.73 -9.55
CA GLY A 304 19.99 -14.00 -10.47
C GLY A 304 20.29 -12.55 -10.03
N HIS A 305 19.56 -12.03 -9.03
CA HIS A 305 19.76 -10.67 -8.52
C HIS A 305 21.01 -10.57 -7.64
N TYR A 306 21.50 -11.69 -7.08
CA TYR A 306 22.78 -11.75 -6.39
C TYR A 306 23.92 -12.00 -7.38
N VAL A 307 24.80 -11.00 -7.50
CA VAL A 307 25.97 -10.99 -8.38
C VAL A 307 27.22 -11.13 -7.50
N LEU A 308 27.86 -12.30 -7.52
CA LEU A 308 29.06 -12.61 -6.72
C LEU A 308 30.35 -12.28 -7.48
N SER A 309 31.19 -11.41 -6.90
CA SER A 309 32.44 -10.93 -7.49
C SER A 309 33.59 -10.88 -6.47
N GLY A 310 34.83 -10.76 -6.97
CA GLY A 310 36.04 -10.55 -6.15
C GLY A 310 37.08 -11.68 -6.20
N ASP A 311 38.02 -11.66 -5.25
CA ASP A 311 39.12 -12.63 -5.13
C ASP A 311 39.01 -13.36 -3.79
N ILE A 312 38.93 -14.69 -3.82
CA ILE A 312 38.87 -15.55 -2.62
C ILE A 312 40.03 -15.33 -1.62
N ARG A 313 41.15 -14.76 -2.08
CA ARG A 313 42.34 -14.44 -1.28
C ARG A 313 42.28 -13.07 -0.60
N ASN A 314 41.44 -12.18 -1.10
CA ASN A 314 41.26 -10.82 -0.61
C ASN A 314 39.82 -10.68 -0.11
N GLU A 315 39.01 -9.92 -0.82
CA GLU A 315 37.62 -9.59 -0.53
C GLU A 315 36.69 -10.20 -1.58
N LEU A 316 35.52 -10.64 -1.12
CA LEU A 316 34.41 -11.08 -1.95
C LEU A 316 33.20 -10.20 -1.68
N THR A 317 32.47 -9.86 -2.74
CA THR A 317 31.26 -9.04 -2.67
C THR A 317 30.09 -9.73 -3.33
N VAL A 318 28.90 -9.56 -2.76
CA VAL A 318 27.63 -9.87 -3.44
C VAL A 318 26.91 -8.55 -3.66
N PHE A 319 26.83 -8.12 -4.91
CA PHE A 319 25.95 -7.02 -5.28
C PHE A 319 24.53 -7.58 -5.44
N ASP A 320 23.60 -7.06 -4.64
CA ASP A 320 22.18 -7.34 -4.73
C ASP A 320 21.52 -6.29 -5.63
N ARG A 321 21.01 -6.73 -6.79
CA ARG A 321 20.39 -5.85 -7.79
C ARG A 321 19.02 -5.31 -7.38
N GLN A 322 18.31 -5.94 -6.44
CA GLN A 322 17.00 -5.47 -5.98
C GLN A 322 17.15 -4.31 -5.00
N THR A 323 17.96 -4.49 -3.95
CA THR A 323 18.28 -3.40 -3.01
C THR A 323 19.28 -2.39 -3.58
N ARG A 324 20.02 -2.78 -4.63
CA ARG A 324 21.16 -2.05 -5.23
C ARG A 324 22.30 -1.81 -4.23
N GLN A 325 22.43 -2.72 -3.25
CA GLN A 325 23.45 -2.69 -2.21
C GLN A 325 24.58 -3.69 -2.51
N THR A 326 25.80 -3.33 -2.13
CA THR A 326 26.97 -4.22 -2.15
C THR A 326 27.21 -4.79 -0.76
N LEU A 327 26.98 -6.10 -0.60
CA LEU A 327 27.31 -6.86 0.59
C LEU A 327 28.80 -7.26 0.52
N ILE A 328 29.61 -6.85 1.49
CA ILE A 328 31.07 -7.06 1.50
C ILE A 328 31.43 -8.12 2.55
N PHE A 329 32.22 -9.13 2.17
CA PHE A 329 32.54 -10.29 3.02
C PHE A 329 34.05 -10.38 3.34
N GLY A 330 34.56 -9.43 4.12
CA GLY A 330 35.98 -9.31 4.48
C GLY A 330 36.41 -10.03 5.78
N GLU A 331 35.49 -10.37 6.69
CA GLU A 331 35.84 -11.02 7.97
C GLU A 331 36.13 -12.52 7.77
N ILE A 332 37.38 -12.95 8.00
CA ILE A 332 37.87 -14.30 7.69
C ILE A 332 37.82 -15.20 8.91
N ASN A 333 37.00 -16.27 8.85
CA ASN A 333 37.00 -17.35 9.84
C ASN A 333 37.15 -18.71 9.14
N GLY A 334 38.40 -19.06 8.82
CA GLY A 334 38.73 -20.28 8.09
C GLY A 334 38.19 -20.28 6.65
N THR A 335 37.31 -21.24 6.34
CA THR A 335 36.57 -21.30 5.08
C THR A 335 35.43 -20.27 4.99
N ILE A 336 34.99 -19.72 6.12
CA ILE A 336 33.89 -18.75 6.16
C ILE A 336 34.41 -17.33 5.91
N ARG A 337 33.63 -16.55 5.16
CA ARG A 337 33.70 -15.08 5.10
C ARG A 337 32.39 -14.51 5.65
N ARG A 338 32.45 -13.60 6.62
CA ARG A 338 31.26 -12.94 7.17
C ARG A 338 31.10 -11.52 6.61
N LEU A 339 29.86 -11.05 6.60
CA LEU A 339 29.50 -9.69 6.22
C LEU A 339 30.28 -8.68 7.08
N SER A 340 31.20 -7.92 6.47
CA SER A 340 31.99 -6.87 7.10
C SER A 340 31.45 -5.47 6.81
N ALA A 341 30.74 -5.29 5.69
CA ALA A 341 30.03 -4.05 5.38
C ALA A 341 28.83 -4.28 4.44
N ILE A 342 27.89 -3.34 4.45
CA ILE A 342 26.92 -3.11 3.37
C ILE A 342 27.18 -1.68 2.88
N CYS A 343 27.30 -1.49 1.57
CA CYS A 343 27.48 -0.19 0.94
C CYS A 343 26.45 0.06 -0.16
N ASP A 344 26.03 1.30 -0.35
CA ASP A 344 25.20 1.71 -1.50
C ASP A 344 26.07 2.22 -2.68
N GLY A 345 25.43 2.81 -3.69
CA GLY A 345 26.11 3.41 -4.83
C GLY A 345 26.76 4.78 -4.57
N TYR A 346 26.37 5.51 -3.51
CA TYR A 346 26.96 6.78 -3.11
C TYR A 346 28.18 6.62 -2.19
N GLY A 347 28.34 5.44 -1.56
CA GLY A 347 29.39 5.15 -0.59
C GLY A 347 28.92 5.22 0.87
N ASN A 348 27.61 5.41 1.10
CA ASN A 348 27.01 5.22 2.41
C ASN A 348 27.25 3.79 2.87
N THR A 349 27.56 3.60 4.15
CA THR A 349 28.17 2.35 4.63
C THR A 349 27.70 1.97 6.02
N ILE A 350 27.13 0.77 6.13
CA ILE A 350 26.96 0.04 7.39
C ILE A 350 28.21 -0.85 7.57
N SER A 351 28.98 -0.66 8.64
CA SER A 351 30.18 -1.47 8.96
C SER A 351 29.96 -2.41 10.14
N PHE A 352 30.36 -3.67 10.02
CA PHE A 352 30.18 -4.74 11.02
C PHE A 352 31.49 -5.07 11.72
N VAL A 353 31.56 -4.82 13.03
CA VAL A 353 32.81 -4.92 13.81
C VAL A 353 32.81 -6.16 14.70
N TYR A 354 33.61 -7.16 14.32
CA TYR A 354 33.78 -8.40 15.06
C TYR A 354 34.92 -8.32 16.08
N GLN A 355 34.74 -8.95 17.24
CA GLN A 355 35.78 -9.20 18.23
C GLN A 355 35.73 -10.67 18.66
N GLN A 356 36.87 -11.35 18.67
CA GLN A 356 36.98 -12.80 18.96
C GLN A 356 36.01 -13.69 18.13
N GLY A 357 35.61 -13.22 16.94
CA GLY A 357 34.65 -13.92 16.08
C GLY A 357 33.18 -13.72 16.42
N HIS A 358 32.82 -12.72 17.23
CA HIS A 358 31.44 -12.31 17.52
C HIS A 358 31.20 -10.84 17.12
N LEU A 359 30.02 -10.52 16.59
CA LEU A 359 29.66 -9.14 16.25
C LEU A 359 29.49 -8.32 17.53
N THR A 360 30.10 -7.14 17.59
CA THR A 360 30.10 -6.28 18.80
C THR A 360 29.61 -4.87 18.54
N HIS A 361 29.86 -4.33 17.34
CA HIS A 361 29.37 -3.01 16.96
C HIS A 361 28.91 -3.01 15.50
N VAL A 362 27.88 -2.22 15.19
CA VAL A 362 27.47 -1.88 13.82
C VAL A 362 27.51 -0.36 13.69
N ARG A 363 28.24 0.17 12.70
CA ARG A 363 28.50 1.61 12.54
C ARG A 363 27.86 2.12 11.27
N HIS A 364 27.22 3.30 11.33
CA HIS A 364 26.63 3.94 10.17
C HIS A 364 27.46 5.13 9.67
N SER A 365 27.43 5.38 8.35
CA SER A 365 28.05 6.57 7.73
C SER A 365 27.47 7.87 8.29
N ASP A 366 26.18 7.89 8.64
CA ASP A 366 25.50 9.04 9.28
C ASP A 366 25.96 9.30 10.73
N GLY A 367 26.94 8.55 11.25
CA GLY A 367 27.60 8.85 12.53
C GLY A 367 26.94 8.28 13.79
N TYR A 368 25.98 7.36 13.66
CA TYR A 368 25.46 6.57 14.78
C TYR A 368 26.08 5.16 14.85
N GLU A 369 26.04 4.53 16.02
CA GLU A 369 26.61 3.21 16.29
C GLU A 369 25.65 2.36 17.13
N LEU A 370 25.51 1.08 16.79
CA LEU A 370 24.85 0.08 17.63
C LEU A 370 25.91 -0.73 18.38
N THR A 371 25.77 -0.87 19.70
CA THR A 371 26.56 -1.79 20.52
C THR A 371 25.78 -3.08 20.74
N LEU A 372 26.41 -4.23 20.53
CA LEU A 372 25.81 -5.55 20.73
C LEU A 372 26.45 -6.25 21.93
N SER A 373 25.65 -6.55 22.95
CA SER A 373 26.04 -7.50 24.01
C SER A 373 25.73 -8.92 23.55
N SER A 374 26.60 -9.88 23.85
CA SER A 374 26.39 -11.30 23.51
C SER A 374 26.81 -12.26 24.63
N LEU A 375 26.12 -13.39 24.73
CA LEU A 375 26.44 -14.51 25.62
C LEU A 375 26.64 -15.78 24.78
N ASN A 376 27.82 -16.40 24.86
CA ASN A 376 28.19 -17.59 24.07
C ASN A 376 27.94 -17.41 22.56
N GLY A 377 28.18 -16.20 22.04
CA GLY A 377 28.01 -15.83 20.64
C GLY A 377 26.59 -15.52 20.18
N ARG A 378 25.61 -15.48 21.09
CA ARG A 378 24.21 -15.08 20.79
C ARG A 378 23.91 -13.72 21.39
N VAL A 379 23.21 -12.86 20.65
CA VAL A 379 22.92 -11.47 21.06
C VAL A 379 21.99 -11.44 22.28
N THR A 380 22.32 -10.66 23.30
CA THR A 380 21.50 -10.46 24.50
C THR A 380 20.97 -9.03 24.60
N THR A 381 21.70 -8.04 24.10
CA THR A 381 21.21 -6.65 23.95
C THR A 381 21.69 -6.02 22.66
N ILE A 382 20.87 -5.14 22.09
CA ILE A 382 21.31 -4.15 21.08
C ILE A 382 20.94 -2.77 21.60
N ASP A 383 21.93 -1.88 21.67
CA ASP A 383 21.83 -0.53 22.20
C ASP A 383 22.28 0.49 21.14
N LEU A 384 21.42 1.45 20.78
CA LEU A 384 21.72 2.52 19.83
C LEU A 384 22.37 3.71 20.54
N HIS A 385 23.53 4.12 20.04
CA HIS A 385 24.29 5.29 20.46
C HIS A 385 24.22 6.36 19.36
N SER A 386 23.64 7.52 19.68
CA SER A 386 23.62 8.69 18.79
C SER A 386 23.56 9.98 19.60
N GLN A 387 24.30 11.02 19.17
CA GLN A 387 24.35 12.35 19.82
C GLN A 387 24.60 12.31 21.35
N GLY A 388 25.35 11.32 21.84
CA GLY A 388 25.63 11.14 23.27
C GLY A 388 24.48 10.53 24.10
N LYS A 389 23.37 10.15 23.45
CA LYS A 389 22.25 9.40 24.05
C LYS A 389 22.41 7.91 23.77
N ILE A 390 21.76 7.08 24.59
CA ILE A 390 21.71 5.62 24.44
C ILE A 390 20.24 5.19 24.51
N GLN A 391 19.80 4.36 23.55
CA GLN A 391 18.46 3.76 23.54
C GLN A 391 18.58 2.24 23.38
N ARG A 392 18.01 1.48 24.31
CA ARG A 392 17.84 0.03 24.18
C ARG A 392 16.88 -0.27 23.03
N LEU A 393 17.32 -1.04 22.04
CA LEU A 393 16.48 -1.47 20.91
C LEU A 393 16.03 -2.92 21.02
N VAL A 394 16.85 -3.81 21.58
CA VAL A 394 16.55 -5.25 21.65
C VAL A 394 17.06 -5.84 22.96
N THR A 395 16.26 -6.71 23.60
CA THR A 395 16.71 -7.56 24.72
C THR A 395 16.27 -9.00 24.47
N CYS A 396 17.21 -9.97 24.57
CA CYS A 396 16.94 -11.39 24.33
C CYS A 396 17.34 -12.26 25.53
N GLN A 397 16.55 -13.32 25.78
CA GLN A 397 16.84 -14.38 26.76
C GLN A 397 16.87 -15.75 26.09
N TYR A 398 17.63 -16.69 26.67
CA TYR A 398 17.87 -18.02 26.14
C TYR A 398 17.64 -19.09 27.19
N ASP A 399 17.23 -20.29 26.77
CA ASP A 399 17.17 -21.46 27.66
C ASP A 399 18.58 -22.03 27.95
N ASP A 400 18.65 -22.99 28.88
CA ASP A 400 19.89 -23.67 29.30
C ASP A 400 20.66 -24.34 28.13
N ARG A 401 20.00 -24.61 27.00
CA ARG A 401 20.61 -25.18 25.78
C ARG A 401 21.07 -24.12 24.79
N GLY A 402 20.65 -22.86 24.98
CA GLY A 402 20.96 -21.75 24.09
C GLY A 402 19.91 -21.48 23.00
N MET A 403 18.72 -22.05 23.10
CA MET A 403 17.58 -21.72 22.23
C MET A 403 16.97 -20.37 22.67
N LEU A 404 16.54 -19.53 21.72
CA LEU A 404 15.90 -18.23 22.03
C LEU A 404 14.59 -18.47 22.80
N ALA A 405 14.54 -18.07 24.07
CA ALA A 405 13.37 -18.27 24.94
C ALA A 405 12.45 -17.05 24.94
N GLU A 406 13.01 -15.84 24.84
CA GLU A 406 12.26 -14.59 24.84
C GLU A 406 13.03 -13.51 24.08
N CYS A 407 12.31 -12.61 23.41
CA CYS A 407 12.86 -11.38 22.89
C CYS A 407 11.85 -10.23 22.97
N ASP A 408 12.25 -9.15 23.62
CA ASP A 408 11.63 -7.83 23.50
C ASP A 408 12.38 -6.98 22.46
N THR A 409 11.64 -6.17 21.72
CA THR A 409 12.15 -5.22 20.74
C THR A 409 11.45 -3.88 20.94
N PHE A 410 12.19 -2.77 20.93
CA PHE A 410 11.62 -1.46 21.24
C PHE A 410 10.63 -0.98 20.16
N GLN A 411 10.83 -1.40 18.91
CA GLN A 411 10.05 -0.95 17.75
C GLN A 411 8.95 -1.92 17.27
N PHE A 412 9.06 -3.23 17.54
CA PHE A 412 8.15 -4.23 16.98
C PHE A 412 7.49 -5.05 18.09
N SER A 413 7.67 -6.37 18.11
CA SER A 413 7.01 -7.28 19.06
C SER A 413 7.82 -7.56 20.33
N HIS A 414 7.14 -7.99 21.39
CA HIS A 414 7.70 -8.81 22.47
C HIS A 414 7.12 -10.22 22.30
N LYS A 415 7.98 -11.24 22.08
CA LYS A 415 7.57 -12.64 21.88
C LYS A 415 8.43 -13.61 22.69
N GLY A 416 7.81 -14.69 23.14
CA GLY A 416 8.48 -15.81 23.81
C GLY A 416 8.20 -17.16 23.14
N TYR A 417 9.04 -18.15 23.43
CA TYR A 417 9.11 -19.43 22.71
C TYR A 417 9.43 -20.60 23.65
N THR A 418 8.95 -21.80 23.33
CA THR A 418 9.41 -23.04 23.96
C THR A 418 9.83 -24.09 22.93
N TRP A 419 10.74 -24.99 23.32
CA TRP A 419 11.49 -25.84 22.38
C TRP A 419 11.56 -27.30 22.82
N SER A 420 11.24 -28.22 21.90
CA SER A 420 11.34 -29.67 22.11
C SER A 420 12.81 -30.12 22.35
N PRO A 421 13.07 -31.32 22.88
CA PRO A 421 14.44 -31.85 23.02
C PRO A 421 15.21 -31.91 21.68
N GLU A 422 14.50 -32.02 20.56
CA GLU A 422 15.00 -32.04 19.18
C GLU A 422 15.12 -30.63 18.57
N ASN A 423 14.99 -29.58 19.39
CA ASN A 423 15.06 -28.17 19.02
C ASN A 423 14.00 -27.74 17.97
N ARG A 424 12.79 -28.31 18.03
CA ARG A 424 11.60 -27.82 17.30
C ARG A 424 10.86 -26.79 18.16
N MET A 425 10.34 -25.71 17.58
CA MET A 425 9.52 -24.73 18.32
C MET A 425 8.17 -25.37 18.64
N LEU A 426 7.88 -25.61 19.92
CA LEU A 426 6.62 -26.25 20.34
C LEU A 426 5.47 -25.25 20.51
N HIS A 427 5.79 -23.99 20.79
CA HIS A 427 4.82 -22.98 21.17
C HIS A 427 5.48 -21.60 21.13
N TRP A 428 4.73 -20.58 20.70
CA TRP A 428 5.10 -19.18 20.82
C TRP A 428 3.96 -18.34 21.40
N TRP A 429 4.30 -17.24 22.06
CA TRP A 429 3.36 -16.28 22.64
C TRP A 429 3.83 -14.83 22.48
N ASP A 430 2.93 -13.85 22.67
CA ASP A 430 3.26 -12.43 22.69
C ASP A 430 2.50 -11.58 23.72
N ALA A 431 2.87 -10.30 23.80
CA ALA A 431 2.39 -9.36 24.82
C ALA A 431 0.91 -8.96 24.70
N ASP A 432 0.24 -9.21 23.56
CA ASP A 432 -1.20 -8.96 23.40
C ASP A 432 -2.06 -10.19 23.79
N GLY A 433 -1.41 -11.25 24.29
CA GLY A 433 -2.05 -12.47 24.77
C GLY A 433 -2.17 -13.57 23.73
N THR A 434 -1.59 -13.39 22.53
CA THR A 434 -1.57 -14.43 21.49
C THR A 434 -0.76 -15.62 21.96
N GLN A 435 -1.27 -16.84 21.72
CA GLN A 435 -0.57 -18.09 21.99
C GLN A 435 -0.85 -19.09 20.87
N VAL A 436 0.20 -19.63 20.25
CA VAL A 436 0.12 -20.69 19.23
C VAL A 436 0.95 -21.89 19.65
N ASP A 437 0.31 -23.05 19.78
CA ASP A 437 0.94 -24.35 19.97
C ASP A 437 1.16 -25.05 18.61
N LEU A 438 2.33 -25.64 18.42
CA LEU A 438 2.79 -26.27 17.16
C LEU A 438 3.01 -27.78 17.33
N PHE A 439 2.27 -28.57 16.54
CA PHE A 439 2.33 -30.04 16.56
C PHE A 439 3.02 -30.56 15.30
N TYR A 440 3.81 -31.64 15.42
CA TYR A 440 4.67 -32.14 14.33
C TYR A 440 4.52 -33.65 14.11
N ASP A 441 4.82 -34.09 12.88
CA ASP A 441 5.07 -35.51 12.57
C ASP A 441 6.51 -35.94 12.96
N GLU A 442 6.85 -37.21 12.74
CA GLU A 442 8.19 -37.75 13.02
C GLU A 442 9.26 -37.02 12.18
N GLN A 443 8.95 -36.66 10.94
CA GLN A 443 9.81 -35.96 9.99
C GLN A 443 10.04 -34.47 10.37
N GLY A 444 9.25 -33.91 11.28
CA GLY A 444 9.35 -32.53 11.72
C GLY A 444 8.59 -31.54 10.85
N ARG A 445 7.57 -32.00 10.11
CA ARG A 445 6.59 -31.13 9.45
C ARG A 445 5.47 -30.78 10.44
N VAL A 446 4.96 -29.56 10.38
CA VAL A 446 3.78 -29.15 11.17
C VAL A 446 2.58 -29.96 10.71
N THR A 447 1.85 -30.57 11.64
CA THR A 447 0.61 -31.32 11.37
C THR A 447 -0.62 -30.59 11.90
N GLU A 448 -0.50 -29.82 12.96
CA GLU A 448 -1.57 -28.95 13.49
C GLU A 448 -0.98 -27.69 14.12
N THR A 449 -1.68 -26.57 13.96
CA THR A 449 -1.55 -25.36 14.79
C THR A 449 -2.75 -25.29 15.73
N ARG A 450 -2.57 -24.78 16.96
CA ARG A 450 -3.70 -24.57 17.89
C ARG A 450 -3.54 -23.31 18.73
N THR A 451 -4.65 -22.64 19.04
CA THR A 451 -4.72 -21.50 19.95
C THR A 451 -5.78 -21.72 21.03
N PRO A 452 -5.71 -21.03 22.18
CA PRO A 452 -6.75 -21.09 23.22
C PRO A 452 -8.11 -20.53 22.76
N GLU A 453 -8.09 -19.51 21.91
CA GLU A 453 -9.30 -18.83 21.40
C GLU A 453 -10.01 -19.60 20.27
N GLY A 454 -9.29 -20.47 19.56
CA GLY A 454 -9.81 -21.23 18.42
C GLY A 454 -9.46 -20.66 17.04
N TYR A 455 -8.74 -19.53 16.99
CA TYR A 455 -8.16 -18.98 15.77
C TYR A 455 -7.02 -19.87 15.26
N PHE A 456 -6.86 -20.01 13.94
CA PHE A 456 -5.81 -20.81 13.28
C PHE A 456 -5.62 -22.22 13.90
N ASN A 457 -6.73 -22.85 14.31
CA ASN A 457 -6.80 -24.26 14.72
C ASN A 457 -6.75 -25.19 13.49
N ASP A 458 -5.72 -25.01 12.68
CA ASP A 458 -5.58 -25.59 11.35
C ASP A 458 -4.89 -26.97 11.42
N ARG A 459 -5.09 -27.78 10.38
CA ARG A 459 -4.46 -29.10 10.23
C ARG A 459 -3.88 -29.29 8.84
N PHE A 460 -2.68 -29.83 8.80
CA PHE A 460 -1.88 -30.05 7.61
C PHE A 460 -1.72 -31.56 7.37
N THR A 461 -1.85 -31.99 6.12
CA THR A 461 -1.61 -33.39 5.73
C THR A 461 -0.78 -33.45 4.46
N TYR A 462 0.15 -34.42 4.42
CA TYR A 462 1.15 -34.57 3.36
C TYR A 462 1.09 -35.97 2.76
N ASP A 463 1.16 -36.04 1.43
CA ASP A 463 1.20 -37.26 0.63
C ASP A 463 2.39 -37.16 -0.33
N ASP A 464 3.56 -37.59 0.17
CA ASP A 464 4.84 -37.51 -0.54
C ASP A 464 4.88 -38.39 -1.80
N ALA A 465 4.00 -39.40 -1.90
CA ALA A 465 3.91 -40.30 -3.05
C ALA A 465 3.18 -39.62 -4.23
N GLU A 466 2.12 -38.87 -3.94
CA GLU A 466 1.36 -38.07 -4.92
C GLU A 466 1.89 -36.62 -5.04
N ARG A 467 2.95 -36.27 -4.30
CA ARG A 467 3.55 -34.92 -4.18
C ARG A 467 2.53 -33.83 -3.92
N LYS A 468 1.80 -34.04 -2.83
CA LYS A 468 0.53 -33.37 -2.58
C LYS A 468 0.33 -33.07 -1.11
N SER A 469 -0.18 -31.89 -0.81
CA SER A 469 -0.49 -31.47 0.55
C SER A 469 -1.91 -30.94 0.63
N ARG A 470 -2.51 -31.00 1.82
CA ARG A 470 -3.78 -30.32 2.11
C ARG A 470 -3.65 -29.49 3.38
N TYR A 471 -4.09 -28.25 3.26
CA TYR A 471 -4.41 -27.36 4.36
C TYR A 471 -5.88 -27.56 4.71
N HIS A 472 -6.18 -27.80 5.98
CA HIS A 472 -7.53 -27.77 6.52
C HIS A 472 -7.62 -26.58 7.48
N ASP A 473 -8.44 -25.60 7.13
CA ASP A 473 -8.54 -24.36 7.89
C ASP A 473 -9.50 -24.48 9.08
N ALA A 474 -9.39 -23.56 10.04
CA ALA A 474 -10.20 -23.51 11.25
C ALA A 474 -11.73 -23.36 11.03
N GLU A 475 -12.18 -22.89 9.86
CA GLU A 475 -13.60 -22.86 9.46
C GLU A 475 -13.98 -24.05 8.54
N SER A 476 -13.13 -25.08 8.48
CA SER A 476 -13.28 -26.34 7.73
C SER A 476 -13.18 -26.26 6.21
N GLY A 477 -12.66 -25.16 5.64
CA GLY A 477 -12.21 -25.14 4.24
C GLY A 477 -10.99 -26.04 4.03
N VAL A 478 -10.79 -26.51 2.79
CA VAL A 478 -9.71 -27.44 2.44
C VAL A 478 -9.01 -27.06 1.13
N THR A 479 -7.90 -26.33 1.22
CA THR A 479 -7.04 -26.05 0.06
C THR A 479 -6.08 -27.22 -0.18
N THR A 480 -5.88 -27.58 -1.45
CA THR A 480 -5.02 -28.70 -1.86
C THR A 480 -3.94 -28.23 -2.81
N TYR A 481 -2.69 -28.59 -2.53
CA TYR A 481 -1.50 -28.20 -3.28
C TYR A 481 -0.84 -29.43 -3.91
N TRP A 482 -0.27 -29.28 -5.10
CA TRP A 482 0.58 -30.27 -5.77
C TRP A 482 1.88 -29.61 -6.23
N TYR A 483 3.01 -30.30 -6.06
CA TYR A 483 4.35 -29.74 -6.31
C TYR A 483 5.25 -30.63 -7.19
N ASN A 484 6.26 -30.02 -7.80
CA ASN A 484 7.22 -30.69 -8.67
C ASN A 484 8.43 -31.28 -7.89
N ASP A 485 9.42 -31.84 -8.61
CA ASP A 485 10.68 -32.34 -8.00
C ASP A 485 11.47 -31.26 -7.23
N ASP A 486 11.38 -30.00 -7.65
CA ASP A 486 12.11 -28.87 -7.06
C ASP A 486 11.40 -28.30 -5.80
N GLY A 487 10.24 -28.84 -5.42
CA GLY A 487 9.43 -28.35 -4.31
C GLY A 487 8.60 -27.10 -4.63
N LEU A 488 8.33 -26.81 -5.91
CA LEU A 488 7.53 -25.67 -6.34
C LEU A 488 6.08 -26.10 -6.62
N VAL A 489 5.09 -25.35 -6.10
CA VAL A 489 3.66 -25.63 -6.32
C VAL A 489 3.29 -25.39 -7.79
N VAL A 490 2.89 -26.45 -8.48
CA VAL A 490 2.44 -26.42 -9.89
C VAL A 490 0.93 -26.37 -10.04
N ARG A 491 0.18 -26.69 -8.97
CA ARG A 491 -1.28 -26.64 -8.95
C ARG A 491 -1.78 -26.42 -7.53
N GLU A 492 -2.78 -25.56 -7.41
CA GLU A 492 -3.56 -25.31 -6.21
C GLU A 492 -5.04 -25.52 -6.55
N ALA A 493 -5.80 -26.12 -5.63
CA ALA A 493 -7.26 -26.20 -5.71
C ALA A 493 -7.86 -25.70 -4.39
N ASP A 494 -8.68 -24.65 -4.47
CA ASP A 494 -9.27 -23.99 -3.31
C ASP A 494 -10.42 -24.82 -2.69
N PRO A 495 -10.99 -24.38 -1.53
CA PRO A 495 -12.08 -25.10 -0.87
C PRO A 495 -13.39 -25.22 -1.67
N LEU A 496 -13.54 -24.49 -2.78
CA LEU A 496 -14.66 -24.60 -3.74
C LEU A 496 -14.30 -25.48 -4.95
N GLY A 497 -13.08 -26.00 -5.03
CA GLY A 497 -12.56 -26.77 -6.16
C GLY A 497 -12.15 -25.92 -7.36
N ARG A 498 -11.92 -24.61 -7.17
CA ARG A 498 -11.38 -23.71 -8.20
C ARG A 498 -9.88 -23.92 -8.28
N GLU A 499 -9.37 -24.19 -9.48
CA GLU A 499 -7.97 -24.57 -9.67
C GLU A 499 -7.12 -23.44 -10.26
N THR A 500 -5.93 -23.25 -9.70
CA THR A 500 -4.86 -22.42 -10.27
C THR A 500 -3.72 -23.33 -10.68
N LEU A 501 -3.21 -23.15 -11.89
CA LEU A 501 -2.07 -23.90 -12.45
C LEU A 501 -0.87 -22.96 -12.61
N THR A 502 0.33 -23.42 -12.29
CA THR A 502 1.55 -22.61 -12.30
C THR A 502 2.71 -23.35 -12.96
N GLU A 503 3.33 -22.75 -13.98
CA GLU A 503 4.51 -23.28 -14.66
C GLU A 503 5.78 -22.59 -14.16
N TRP A 504 6.85 -23.36 -13.95
CA TRP A 504 8.11 -22.89 -13.38
C TRP A 504 9.31 -23.28 -14.26
N ALA A 505 10.34 -22.44 -14.27
CA ALA A 505 11.66 -22.78 -14.80
C ALA A 505 12.75 -22.08 -13.97
N HIS A 506 13.75 -22.82 -13.49
CA HIS A 506 14.83 -22.30 -12.63
C HIS A 506 14.30 -21.47 -11.44
N SER A 507 13.27 -21.97 -10.73
CA SER A 507 12.60 -21.28 -9.62
C SER A 507 12.00 -19.90 -9.95
N LYS A 508 11.66 -19.64 -11.23
CA LYS A 508 10.97 -18.43 -11.70
C LYS A 508 9.66 -18.80 -12.39
N ARG A 509 8.58 -18.10 -12.06
CA ARG A 509 7.20 -18.39 -12.52
C ARG A 509 7.02 -18.00 -14.00
N GLN A 510 6.91 -18.97 -14.90
CA GLN A 510 6.79 -18.70 -16.35
C GLN A 510 5.35 -18.37 -16.75
N SER A 511 4.37 -19.11 -16.22
CA SER A 511 2.95 -18.85 -16.43
C SER A 511 2.13 -19.19 -15.20
N GLN A 512 0.92 -18.62 -15.13
CA GLN A 512 -0.08 -18.93 -14.13
C GLN A 512 -1.46 -18.84 -14.78
N THR A 513 -2.27 -19.89 -14.67
CA THR A 513 -3.61 -19.97 -15.27
C THR A 513 -4.66 -20.15 -14.18
N ASP A 514 -5.68 -19.30 -14.17
CA ASP A 514 -6.76 -19.32 -13.18
C ASP A 514 -7.90 -20.32 -13.52
N ALA A 515 -8.88 -20.43 -12.63
CA ALA A 515 -10.02 -21.33 -12.77
C ALA A 515 -11.02 -20.92 -13.88
N LEU A 516 -10.86 -19.76 -14.52
CA LEU A 516 -11.55 -19.38 -15.75
C LEU A 516 -10.74 -19.73 -17.01
N GLY A 517 -9.58 -20.35 -16.86
CA GLY A 517 -8.66 -20.68 -17.95
C GLY A 517 -7.89 -19.47 -18.48
N ARG A 518 -7.74 -18.41 -17.69
CA ARG A 518 -7.06 -17.17 -18.07
C ARG A 518 -5.61 -17.21 -17.63
N THR A 519 -4.68 -17.01 -18.56
CA THR A 519 -3.24 -17.13 -18.30
C THR A 519 -2.55 -15.77 -18.19
N THR A 520 -1.78 -15.58 -17.12
CA THR A 520 -0.69 -14.61 -17.02
C THR A 520 0.62 -15.28 -17.42
N THR A 521 1.51 -14.58 -18.13
CA THR A 521 2.89 -15.04 -18.39
C THR A 521 3.95 -13.98 -18.07
N TRP A 522 5.09 -14.44 -17.55
CA TRP A 522 6.26 -13.63 -17.25
C TRP A 522 7.42 -14.07 -18.14
N GLN A 523 8.28 -13.13 -18.50
CA GLN A 523 9.58 -13.39 -19.13
C GLN A 523 10.65 -12.63 -18.35
N TYR A 524 11.82 -13.24 -18.19
CA TYR A 524 12.90 -12.74 -17.35
C TYR A 524 14.19 -12.61 -18.14
N ASN A 525 15.09 -11.72 -17.72
CA ASN A 525 16.48 -11.75 -18.14
C ASN A 525 17.31 -12.75 -17.28
N LEU A 526 18.61 -12.84 -17.55
CA LEU A 526 19.52 -13.74 -16.82
C LEU A 526 19.62 -13.40 -15.31
N ASN A 527 19.49 -12.13 -14.95
CA ASN A 527 19.47 -11.66 -13.56
C ASN A 527 18.15 -11.97 -12.85
N GLY A 528 17.13 -12.46 -13.56
CA GLY A 528 15.80 -12.71 -12.98
C GLY A 528 14.92 -11.48 -12.87
N GLU A 529 15.28 -10.37 -13.49
CA GLU A 529 14.43 -9.18 -13.60
C GLU A 529 13.36 -9.44 -14.69
N ILE A 530 12.10 -9.08 -14.43
CA ILE A 530 10.97 -9.31 -15.36
C ILE A 530 11.16 -8.37 -16.57
N THR A 531 11.39 -8.90 -17.76
CA THR A 531 11.50 -8.09 -18.99
C THR A 531 10.18 -7.91 -19.72
N ARG A 532 9.21 -8.82 -19.50
CA ARG A 532 7.88 -8.73 -20.09
C ARG A 532 6.84 -9.47 -19.23
N LEU A 533 5.69 -8.83 -19.01
CA LEU A 533 4.54 -9.40 -18.31
C LEU A 533 3.30 -9.28 -19.21
N SER A 534 2.60 -10.41 -19.40
CA SER A 534 1.38 -10.48 -20.23
C SER A 534 0.20 -10.95 -19.39
N LEU A 535 -0.78 -10.07 -19.11
CA LEU A 535 -1.95 -10.32 -18.27
C LEU A 535 -3.22 -10.71 -19.10
N PRO A 536 -4.21 -11.38 -18.49
CA PRO A 536 -5.48 -11.78 -19.10
C PRO A 536 -6.20 -10.71 -19.93
N GLY A 537 -6.52 -11.07 -21.17
CA GLY A 537 -7.06 -10.19 -22.22
C GLY A 537 -6.07 -9.85 -23.35
N GLY A 538 -4.77 -10.16 -23.18
CA GLY A 538 -3.70 -9.88 -24.15
C GLY A 538 -2.70 -8.77 -23.76
N ILE A 539 -2.45 -8.53 -22.47
CA ILE A 539 -1.68 -7.36 -22.00
C ILE A 539 -0.23 -7.51 -22.41
N MET A 540 0.50 -6.39 -22.54
CA MET A 540 1.93 -6.47 -22.76
C MET A 540 2.68 -5.30 -22.13
N LEU A 541 3.17 -5.58 -20.93
CA LEU A 541 4.07 -4.73 -20.17
C LEU A 541 5.49 -5.13 -20.53
N HIS A 542 6.37 -4.15 -20.76
CA HIS A 542 7.78 -4.41 -21.04
C HIS A 542 8.68 -3.53 -20.17
N TYR A 543 9.79 -4.09 -19.74
CA TYR A 543 10.73 -3.44 -18.83
C TYR A 543 12.16 -3.66 -19.35
N GLU A 544 12.95 -2.60 -19.37
CA GLU A 544 14.37 -2.64 -19.73
C GLU A 544 15.18 -2.07 -18.57
N TYR A 545 16.26 -2.77 -18.21
CA TYR A 545 17.11 -2.45 -17.07
C TYR A 545 18.54 -2.18 -17.54
N ASP A 546 19.27 -1.35 -16.80
CA ASP A 546 20.70 -1.15 -17.03
C ASP A 546 21.57 -2.28 -16.46
N ALA A 547 22.89 -2.14 -16.62
CA ALA A 547 23.86 -3.10 -16.12
C ALA A 547 23.89 -3.24 -14.58
N ARG A 548 23.24 -2.34 -13.82
CA ARG A 548 23.15 -2.35 -12.34
C ARG A 548 21.78 -2.80 -11.80
N GLY A 549 20.73 -2.78 -12.63
CA GLY A 549 19.36 -3.15 -12.23
C GLY A 549 18.40 -1.98 -12.13
N ASN A 550 18.81 -0.78 -12.52
CA ASN A 550 17.90 0.36 -12.60
C ASN A 550 16.99 0.20 -13.84
N LEU A 551 15.67 0.33 -13.66
CA LEU A 551 14.69 0.31 -14.76
C LEU A 551 14.86 1.57 -15.62
N ILE A 552 15.44 1.46 -16.81
CA ILE A 552 15.67 2.59 -17.72
C ILE A 552 14.47 2.88 -18.64
N ARG A 553 13.60 1.89 -18.88
CA ARG A 553 12.40 2.05 -19.69
C ARG A 553 11.28 1.12 -19.23
N PHE A 554 10.08 1.65 -19.10
CA PHE A 554 8.84 0.89 -18.93
C PHE A 554 7.89 1.20 -20.10
N GLN A 555 7.30 0.17 -20.70
CA GLN A 555 6.21 0.30 -21.67
C GLN A 555 4.97 -0.38 -21.10
N GLY A 556 3.98 0.43 -20.74
CA GLY A 556 2.71 -0.02 -20.16
C GLY A 556 1.55 0.01 -21.17
N ALA A 557 0.36 0.28 -20.66
CA ALA A 557 -0.88 0.39 -21.43
C ALA A 557 -0.79 1.31 -22.66
N GLY A 558 -1.47 0.95 -23.75
CA GLY A 558 -1.55 1.80 -24.96
C GLY A 558 -0.24 2.01 -25.73
N ASN A 559 0.88 1.38 -25.33
CA ASN A 559 2.25 1.76 -25.69
C ASN A 559 2.72 3.10 -25.08
N LYS A 560 2.16 3.50 -23.93
CA LYS A 560 2.74 4.54 -23.07
C LYS A 560 4.14 4.10 -22.64
N ILE A 561 5.13 4.98 -22.77
CA ILE A 561 6.54 4.68 -22.50
C ILE A 561 7.11 5.72 -21.54
N TRP A 562 7.42 5.26 -20.34
CA TRP A 562 8.23 5.99 -19.37
C TRP A 562 9.71 5.66 -19.61
N ARG A 563 10.59 6.65 -19.40
CA ARG A 563 12.05 6.52 -19.45
C ARG A 563 12.64 7.11 -18.20
N PHE A 564 13.70 6.49 -17.70
CA PHE A 564 14.35 6.86 -16.46
C PHE A 564 15.86 6.93 -16.72
N HIS A 565 16.47 8.04 -16.33
CA HIS A 565 17.91 8.26 -16.44
C HIS A 565 18.49 8.44 -15.04
N TYR A 566 19.49 7.62 -14.72
CA TYR A 566 20.15 7.61 -13.42
C TYR A 566 21.51 8.28 -13.50
N ASP A 567 22.03 8.73 -12.36
CA ASP A 567 23.42 9.18 -12.23
C ASP A 567 24.41 8.01 -12.07
N GLU A 568 25.68 8.32 -11.86
CA GLU A 568 26.74 7.31 -11.71
C GLU A 568 26.73 6.57 -10.35
N HIS A 569 25.80 6.91 -9.45
CA HIS A 569 25.58 6.28 -8.15
C HIS A 569 24.29 5.44 -8.14
N GLY A 570 23.26 5.83 -8.91
CA GLY A 570 21.96 5.15 -8.98
C GLY A 570 20.79 6.00 -8.47
N GLY A 571 20.98 7.30 -8.26
CA GLY A 571 19.90 8.26 -8.08
C GLY A 571 19.12 8.46 -9.38
N LEU A 572 17.79 8.51 -9.30
CA LEU A 572 16.92 8.85 -10.44
C LEU A 572 17.09 10.34 -10.75
N ARG A 573 17.92 10.68 -11.74
CA ARG A 573 18.24 12.07 -12.10
C ARG A 573 17.15 12.70 -12.96
N GLU A 574 16.52 11.91 -13.83
CA GLU A 574 15.48 12.38 -14.74
C GLU A 574 14.49 11.27 -15.08
N MET A 575 13.20 11.63 -15.14
CA MET A 575 12.13 10.79 -15.64
C MET A 575 11.44 11.51 -16.80
N THR A 576 11.34 10.86 -17.95
CA THR A 576 10.50 11.29 -19.07
C THR A 576 9.25 10.41 -19.09
N ASP A 577 8.08 11.02 -19.08
CA ASP A 577 6.79 10.32 -19.16
C ASP A 577 6.37 10.01 -20.62
N PRO A 578 5.21 9.39 -20.87
CA PRO A 578 4.71 9.10 -22.22
C PRO A 578 4.48 10.34 -23.09
N GLN A 579 4.31 11.52 -22.50
CA GLN A 579 4.05 12.80 -23.17
C GLN A 579 5.35 13.48 -23.63
N GLY A 580 6.48 13.14 -23.01
CA GLY A 580 7.72 13.91 -23.16
C GLY A 580 7.80 15.10 -22.19
N ARG A 581 7.07 15.07 -21.08
CA ARG A 581 7.31 15.95 -19.93
C ARG A 581 8.44 15.35 -19.09
N HIS A 582 9.22 16.22 -18.45
CA HIS A 582 10.44 15.82 -17.73
C HIS A 582 10.36 16.23 -16.25
N CYS A 583 10.49 15.26 -15.35
CA CYS A 583 10.81 15.53 -13.95
C CYS A 583 12.33 15.34 -13.75
N HIS A 584 12.95 16.21 -12.95
CA HIS A 584 14.39 16.10 -12.62
C HIS A 584 14.61 16.13 -11.11
N TRP A 585 15.63 15.39 -10.65
CA TRP A 585 16.11 15.42 -9.27
C TRP A 585 17.61 15.70 -9.24
N HIS A 586 18.05 16.36 -8.16
CA HIS A 586 19.46 16.58 -7.86
C HIS A 586 19.76 16.04 -6.47
N TYR A 587 20.80 15.22 -6.37
CA TYR A 587 21.24 14.59 -5.14
C TYR A 587 22.45 15.31 -4.53
N GLY A 588 22.65 15.13 -3.22
CA GLY A 588 23.90 15.45 -2.55
C GLY A 588 24.93 14.34 -2.71
N SER A 589 25.98 14.36 -1.87
CA SER A 589 27.07 13.38 -1.95
C SER A 589 26.78 12.04 -1.24
N HIS A 590 25.64 11.93 -0.56
CA HIS A 590 25.22 10.77 0.23
C HIS A 590 23.83 10.26 -0.24
N GLY A 591 23.43 10.59 -1.46
CA GLY A 591 22.12 10.20 -2.01
C GLY A 591 20.94 10.99 -1.47
N GLU A 592 21.16 12.06 -0.69
CA GLU A 592 20.10 12.91 -0.19
C GLU A 592 19.49 13.75 -1.33
N VAL A 593 18.16 13.73 -1.53
CA VAL A 593 17.50 14.50 -2.60
C VAL A 593 17.51 15.98 -2.23
N LEU A 594 18.42 16.79 -2.77
CA LEU A 594 18.52 18.22 -2.43
C LEU A 594 17.49 19.09 -3.15
N ARG A 595 17.07 18.70 -4.36
CA ARG A 595 16.17 19.48 -5.22
C ARG A 595 15.37 18.59 -6.15
N GLN A 596 14.08 18.88 -6.31
CA GLN A 596 13.21 18.29 -7.33
C GLN A 596 12.63 19.39 -8.23
N VAL A 597 12.51 19.11 -9.52
CA VAL A 597 11.95 20.01 -10.53
C VAL A 597 10.82 19.28 -11.23
N LEU A 598 9.62 19.85 -11.16
CA LEU A 598 8.44 19.39 -11.88
C LEU A 598 8.45 19.93 -13.33
N PRO A 599 7.65 19.38 -14.27
CA PRO A 599 7.80 19.71 -15.69
C PRO A 599 7.34 21.13 -16.08
N ASP A 600 6.60 21.80 -15.20
CA ASP A 600 6.26 23.23 -15.26
C ASP A 600 7.39 24.16 -14.76
N GLY A 601 8.44 23.58 -14.16
CA GLY A 601 9.56 24.29 -13.54
C GLY A 601 9.37 24.56 -12.05
N GLU A 602 8.24 24.20 -11.44
CA GLU A 602 8.08 24.28 -9.98
C GLU A 602 9.19 23.48 -9.30
N THR A 603 9.89 24.16 -8.39
CA THR A 603 11.15 23.68 -7.84
C THR A 603 11.06 23.57 -6.32
N TRP A 604 11.16 22.34 -5.84
CA TRP A 604 11.24 22.01 -4.43
C TRP A 604 12.70 21.90 -4.01
N HIS A 605 13.00 22.31 -2.77
CA HIS A 605 14.31 22.08 -2.15
C HIS A 605 14.15 21.42 -0.79
N TYR A 606 15.14 20.61 -0.43
CA TYR A 606 15.12 19.82 0.80
C TYR A 606 16.44 20.04 1.55
N GLY A 607 16.34 20.30 2.86
CA GLY A 607 17.47 20.46 3.76
C GLY A 607 17.55 19.30 4.75
N TYR A 608 18.78 18.94 5.09
CA TYR A 608 19.10 17.79 5.93
C TYR A 608 19.94 18.20 7.14
N ASP A 609 19.85 17.45 8.23
CA ASP A 609 20.62 17.66 9.45
C ASP A 609 22.02 17.00 9.37
N PRO A 610 22.91 17.19 10.36
CA PRO A 610 24.24 16.57 10.37
C PRO A 610 24.26 15.04 10.53
N LEU A 611 23.10 14.37 10.60
CA LEU A 611 22.95 12.91 10.48
C LEU A 611 22.23 12.53 9.16
N HIS A 612 22.19 13.45 8.19
CA HIS A 612 21.54 13.32 6.88
C HIS A 612 20.03 13.06 6.92
N ARG A 613 19.33 13.61 7.93
CA ARG A 613 17.88 13.43 8.12
C ARG A 613 17.12 14.70 7.72
N LEU A 614 15.98 14.55 7.06
CA LEU A 614 15.20 15.66 6.50
C LEU A 614 14.73 16.63 7.60
N ASN A 615 15.21 17.87 7.57
CA ASN A 615 14.91 18.90 8.57
C ASN A 615 14.21 20.15 8.01
N CYS A 616 14.16 20.28 6.68
CA CYS A 616 13.67 21.46 5.98
C CYS A 616 13.08 21.05 4.62
N ILE A 617 11.92 21.60 4.27
CA ILE A 617 11.31 21.50 2.95
C ILE A 617 10.94 22.92 2.53
N ALA A 618 11.47 23.39 1.40
CA ALA A 618 11.15 24.69 0.82
C ALA A 618 10.24 24.53 -0.40
N ASP A 619 9.00 24.95 -0.21
CA ASP A 619 7.91 25.04 -1.16
C ASP A 619 8.10 26.30 -2.05
N PRO A 620 8.03 26.20 -3.39
CA PRO A 620 8.23 27.33 -4.31
C PRO A 620 7.16 28.44 -4.24
N ALA A 621 6.03 28.20 -3.57
CA ALA A 621 4.87 29.09 -3.50
C ALA A 621 4.46 29.49 -2.05
N GLN A 622 4.59 28.60 -1.06
CA GLN A 622 4.10 28.84 0.31
C GLN A 622 5.20 29.10 1.37
N GLY A 623 6.44 28.63 1.17
CA GLY A 623 7.59 28.94 2.05
C GLY A 623 8.33 27.74 2.62
N GLU A 624 8.75 27.80 3.89
CA GLU A 624 9.66 26.81 4.50
C GLU A 624 9.00 26.04 5.64
N ILE A 625 8.95 24.71 5.54
CA ILE A 625 8.51 23.80 6.60
C ILE A 625 9.73 23.21 7.29
N ARG A 626 9.73 23.14 8.62
CA ARG A 626 10.85 22.64 9.43
C ARG A 626 10.46 21.45 10.29
N LEU A 627 11.35 20.47 10.37
CA LEU A 627 11.16 19.22 11.09
C LEU A 627 12.26 19.05 12.14
N GLU A 628 11.89 18.78 13.38
CA GLU A 628 12.80 18.33 14.43
C GLU A 628 12.53 16.85 14.72
N GLN A 629 13.58 16.02 14.83
CA GLN A 629 13.45 14.56 14.98
C GLN A 629 14.33 13.98 16.11
N ASP A 630 13.78 13.02 16.86
CA ASP A 630 14.50 12.22 17.85
C ASP A 630 15.49 11.24 17.20
N MET A 631 16.30 10.54 17.99
CA MET A 631 17.36 9.64 17.49
C MET A 631 16.86 8.39 16.72
N LEU A 632 15.54 8.18 16.61
CA LEU A 632 14.90 7.13 15.83
C LEU A 632 14.19 7.68 14.58
N GLY A 633 14.34 8.99 14.30
CA GLY A 633 13.67 9.68 13.19
C GLY A 633 12.24 10.10 13.50
N ARG A 634 11.74 9.90 14.72
CA ARG A 634 10.37 10.30 15.09
C ARG A 634 10.28 11.82 15.24
N LEU A 635 9.24 12.42 14.70
CA LEU A 635 9.00 13.86 14.79
C LEU A 635 8.86 14.31 16.25
N LEU A 636 9.42 15.47 16.58
CA LEU A 636 9.30 16.16 17.86
C LEU A 636 8.58 17.50 17.68
N THR A 637 8.91 18.20 16.60
CA THR A 637 8.31 19.47 16.21
C THR A 637 8.16 19.51 14.70
N VAL A 638 7.01 19.98 14.22
CA VAL A 638 6.79 20.43 12.83
C VAL A 638 6.45 21.91 12.90
N SER A 639 7.18 22.75 12.16
CA SER A 639 6.85 24.18 11.99
C SER A 639 6.43 24.42 10.54
N ASP A 640 5.25 25.02 10.33
CA ASP A 640 4.76 25.38 9.00
C ASP A 640 5.42 26.67 8.44
N PRO A 641 5.12 27.09 7.19
CA PRO A 641 5.65 28.33 6.63
C PRO A 641 5.21 29.61 7.36
N LEU A 642 4.10 29.55 8.10
CA LEU A 642 3.60 30.63 8.97
C LEU A 642 4.30 30.62 10.35
N GLN A 643 5.22 29.69 10.58
CA GLN A 643 5.93 29.42 11.84
C GLN A 643 5.01 28.96 12.98
N GLN A 644 3.85 28.41 12.64
CA GLN A 644 2.96 27.70 13.55
C GLN A 644 3.53 26.31 13.85
N GLN A 645 3.51 25.89 15.11
CA GLN A 645 4.20 24.69 15.58
C GLN A 645 3.24 23.61 16.08
N THR A 646 3.37 22.41 15.53
CA THR A 646 2.79 21.18 16.06
C THR A 646 3.90 20.41 16.79
N THR A 647 3.66 19.99 18.04
CA THR A 647 4.68 19.28 18.85
C THR A 647 4.21 17.91 19.30
N TYR A 648 5.15 16.98 19.40
CA TYR A 648 4.92 15.56 19.62
C TYR A 648 5.74 15.07 20.82
N ARG A 649 5.10 14.37 21.76
CA ARG A 649 5.78 13.61 22.81
C ARG A 649 5.59 12.13 22.56
N HIS A 650 6.68 11.38 22.60
CA HIS A 650 6.67 9.95 22.34
C HIS A 650 6.76 9.10 23.61
N SER A 651 6.24 7.87 23.50
CA SER A 651 6.37 6.82 24.50
C SER A 651 7.84 6.51 24.78
N THR A 652 8.16 6.38 26.07
CA THR A 652 9.45 5.91 26.58
C THR A 652 9.53 4.39 26.70
N ARG A 653 8.40 3.69 26.46
CA ARG A 653 8.29 2.22 26.54
C ARG A 653 8.42 1.52 25.18
N HIS A 654 8.18 2.24 24.08
CA HIS A 654 8.31 1.73 22.71
C HIS A 654 8.48 2.86 21.68
N ALA A 655 8.93 2.49 20.49
CA ALA A 655 8.94 3.30 19.29
C ALA A 655 8.28 2.53 18.13
N SER A 656 7.02 2.12 18.32
CA SER A 656 6.31 1.37 17.27
C SER A 656 6.16 2.21 16.00
N LEU A 657 6.37 1.57 14.85
CA LEU A 657 6.15 2.19 13.53
C LEU A 657 4.67 2.42 13.24
N SER A 658 3.77 1.69 13.90
CA SER A 658 2.32 1.96 13.91
C SER A 658 1.92 3.19 14.76
N GLY A 659 2.87 3.79 15.48
CA GLY A 659 2.65 4.96 16.33
C GLY A 659 3.29 4.82 17.71
N SER A 660 3.76 5.94 18.23
CA SER A 660 4.21 6.02 19.64
C SER A 660 4.01 7.41 20.25
N VAL A 661 3.16 8.26 19.66
CA VAL A 661 2.86 9.60 20.15
C VAL A 661 1.92 9.47 21.35
N THR A 662 2.34 9.87 22.54
CA THR A 662 1.47 9.87 23.74
C THR A 662 0.81 11.22 23.97
N HIS A 663 1.41 12.32 23.50
CA HIS A 663 0.80 13.65 23.52
C HIS A 663 1.11 14.36 22.20
N LEU A 664 0.10 15.04 21.66
CA LEU A 664 0.18 15.91 20.48
C LEU A 664 -0.37 17.28 20.88
N THR A 665 0.37 18.36 20.61
CA THR A 665 -0.09 19.74 20.80
C THR A 665 -0.14 20.43 19.43
N LEU A 666 -1.33 20.89 19.03
CA LEU A 666 -1.57 21.64 17.80
C LEU A 666 -1.19 23.14 17.96
N PRO A 667 -1.05 23.92 16.86
CA PRO A 667 -0.57 25.29 16.94
C PRO A 667 -1.51 26.30 17.61
N ASP A 668 -2.79 25.97 17.75
CA ASP A 668 -3.78 26.72 18.52
C ASP A 668 -3.74 26.42 20.03
N GLY A 669 -2.89 25.47 20.45
CA GLY A 669 -2.75 25.00 21.82
C GLY A 669 -3.69 23.84 22.20
N VAL A 670 -4.44 23.27 21.24
CA VAL A 670 -5.24 22.07 21.49
C VAL A 670 -4.32 20.87 21.73
N GLU A 671 -4.47 20.20 22.87
CA GLU A 671 -3.74 18.98 23.21
C GLU A 671 -4.60 17.72 22.97
N GLN A 672 -3.95 16.61 22.62
CA GLN A 672 -4.55 15.29 22.40
C GLN A 672 -3.64 14.22 23.02
N GLU A 673 -4.22 13.18 23.63
CA GLU A 673 -3.48 12.17 24.40
C GLU A 673 -3.76 10.75 23.90
N HIS A 674 -2.76 9.86 23.96
CA HIS A 674 -2.89 8.44 23.61
C HIS A 674 -2.22 7.54 24.66
N ASP A 675 -2.93 6.51 25.15
CA ASP A 675 -2.33 5.37 25.84
C ASP A 675 -2.09 4.19 24.90
N TYR A 676 -1.16 3.31 25.27
CA TYR A 676 -0.79 2.12 24.50
C TYR A 676 -0.88 0.82 25.30
N SER A 677 -1.25 -0.27 24.63
CA SER A 677 -1.27 -1.65 25.13
C SER A 677 0.14 -2.19 25.40
N ALA A 678 0.24 -3.41 25.94
CA ALA A 678 1.52 -4.08 26.14
C ALA A 678 2.23 -4.39 24.80
N GLY A 679 1.51 -4.85 23.77
CA GLY A 679 1.99 -4.95 22.39
C GLY A 679 1.84 -3.68 21.54
N LYS A 680 1.70 -2.51 22.19
CA LYS A 680 1.92 -1.17 21.60
C LYS A 680 0.84 -0.71 20.60
N GLN A 681 -0.36 -1.27 20.71
CA GLN A 681 -1.57 -0.77 20.03
C GLN A 681 -2.20 0.39 20.83
N VAL A 682 -2.94 1.31 20.20
CA VAL A 682 -3.56 2.45 20.92
C VAL A 682 -4.73 1.98 21.79
N ALA A 683 -4.57 2.01 23.11
CA ALA A 683 -5.57 1.52 24.08
C ALA A 683 -6.55 2.61 24.55
N SER A 684 -6.11 3.86 24.56
CA SER A 684 -6.96 5.04 24.82
C SER A 684 -6.59 6.15 23.85
N PHE A 685 -7.57 6.98 23.50
CA PHE A 685 -7.33 8.24 22.81
C PHE A 685 -8.28 9.32 23.31
N THR A 686 -7.75 10.49 23.66
CA THR A 686 -8.51 11.67 24.08
C THR A 686 -8.40 12.77 23.04
N ASP A 687 -9.54 13.22 22.51
CA ASP A 687 -9.62 14.28 21.51
C ASP A 687 -9.36 15.68 22.09
N GLY A 688 -9.28 16.68 21.20
CA GLY A 688 -9.11 18.09 21.58
C GLY A 688 -10.30 18.74 22.30
N GLU A 689 -11.42 18.03 22.46
CA GLU A 689 -12.57 18.44 23.28
C GLU A 689 -12.59 17.70 24.65
N GLY A 690 -11.57 16.90 24.95
CA GLY A 690 -11.46 16.11 26.19
C GLY A 690 -12.30 14.83 26.20
N LYS A 691 -12.74 14.35 25.03
CA LYS A 691 -13.57 13.15 24.88
C LYS A 691 -12.68 11.92 24.62
N THR A 692 -12.76 10.93 25.49
CA THR A 692 -11.91 9.73 25.40
C THR A 692 -12.63 8.53 24.76
N THR A 693 -12.01 7.92 23.75
CA THR A 693 -12.38 6.63 23.18
C THR A 693 -11.43 5.54 23.72
N HIS A 694 -11.96 4.36 24.04
CA HIS A 694 -11.19 3.22 24.57
C HIS A 694 -11.24 2.01 23.65
N TYR A 695 -10.12 1.31 23.54
CA TYR A 695 -9.90 0.14 22.68
C TYR A 695 -9.38 -1.02 23.53
N GLU A 696 -10.05 -2.15 23.49
CA GLU A 696 -9.57 -3.41 24.07
C GLU A 696 -9.21 -4.38 22.95
N TYR A 697 -8.00 -4.93 22.96
CA TYR A 697 -7.56 -5.95 22.01
C TYR A 697 -7.46 -7.32 22.68
N GLY A 698 -7.23 -8.36 21.89
CA GLY A 698 -6.87 -9.70 22.36
C GLY A 698 -5.87 -10.37 21.40
N SER A 699 -5.78 -11.71 21.46
CA SER A 699 -4.93 -12.53 20.61
C SER A 699 -4.94 -12.10 19.14
N PHE A 700 -3.77 -12.11 18.50
CA PHE A 700 -3.51 -11.59 17.16
C PHE A 700 -3.76 -10.08 17.00
N GLY A 701 -3.75 -9.32 18.10
CA GLY A 701 -3.99 -7.88 18.11
C GLY A 701 -5.41 -7.48 17.70
N LEU A 702 -6.37 -8.42 17.76
CA LEU A 702 -7.73 -8.21 17.26
C LEU A 702 -8.52 -7.28 18.19
N LEU A 703 -9.13 -6.22 17.63
CA LEU A 703 -9.98 -5.29 18.36
C LEU A 703 -11.22 -6.02 18.90
N LYS A 704 -11.29 -6.22 20.21
CA LYS A 704 -12.35 -6.96 20.90
C LYS A 704 -13.50 -6.04 21.32
N THR A 705 -13.16 -4.87 21.84
CA THR A 705 -14.12 -3.87 22.34
C THR A 705 -13.72 -2.48 21.90
N LEU A 706 -14.69 -1.69 21.44
CA LEU A 706 -14.59 -0.25 21.24
C LEU A 706 -15.61 0.44 22.13
N THR A 707 -15.17 1.36 23.00
CA THR A 707 -16.08 2.19 23.82
C THR A 707 -15.90 3.66 23.47
N ARG A 708 -16.96 4.28 22.95
CA ARG A 708 -17.01 5.68 22.55
C ARG A 708 -17.16 6.62 23.77
N PRO A 709 -16.90 7.94 23.63
CA PRO A 709 -16.96 8.89 24.74
C PRO A 709 -18.36 9.09 25.34
N ASP A 710 -19.42 8.70 24.62
CA ASP A 710 -20.81 8.72 25.09
C ASP A 710 -21.22 7.42 25.81
N GLY A 711 -20.30 6.46 25.96
CA GLY A 711 -20.52 5.15 26.56
C GLY A 711 -21.06 4.09 25.60
N GLN A 712 -21.21 4.37 24.30
CA GLN A 712 -21.56 3.33 23.33
C GLN A 712 -20.43 2.30 23.21
N CYS A 713 -20.71 1.08 23.65
CA CYS A 713 -19.80 -0.06 23.59
C CYS A 713 -20.17 -0.96 22.39
N TYR A 714 -19.19 -1.23 21.52
CA TYR A 714 -19.26 -2.20 20.43
C TYR A 714 -18.33 -3.37 20.73
N ARG A 715 -18.78 -4.60 20.46
CA ARG A 715 -17.96 -5.82 20.60
C ARG A 715 -17.84 -6.54 19.27
N PHE A 716 -16.62 -6.87 18.88
CA PHE A 716 -16.32 -7.53 17.61
C PHE A 716 -16.05 -9.01 17.87
N ILE A 717 -16.59 -9.85 16.99
CA ILE A 717 -16.47 -11.31 17.05
C ILE A 717 -15.91 -11.76 15.70
N TYR A 718 -14.87 -12.57 15.75
CA TYR A 718 -14.13 -13.05 14.58
C TYR A 718 -14.45 -14.53 14.31
N ASP A 719 -14.13 -15.00 13.12
CA ASP A 719 -14.15 -16.41 12.77
C ASP A 719 -12.80 -17.09 13.05
N GLY A 720 -12.72 -18.42 12.89
CA GLY A 720 -11.49 -19.18 13.14
C GLY A 720 -10.27 -18.75 12.31
N LEU A 721 -10.45 -17.90 11.30
CA LEU A 721 -9.37 -17.35 10.47
C LEU A 721 -9.20 -15.85 10.69
N THR A 722 -9.56 -15.38 11.90
CA THR A 722 -9.48 -14.00 12.38
C THR A 722 -10.22 -12.98 11.52
N ARG A 723 -11.15 -13.41 10.65
CA ARG A 723 -11.95 -12.50 9.82
C ARG A 723 -13.18 -12.04 10.59
N LEU A 724 -13.59 -10.79 10.40
CA LEU A 724 -14.77 -10.27 11.12
C LEU A 724 -16.04 -11.05 10.75
N LYS A 725 -16.71 -11.60 11.77
CA LYS A 725 -17.87 -12.51 11.69
C LYS A 725 -19.16 -11.85 12.18
N GLN A 726 -19.07 -11.05 13.24
CA GLN A 726 -20.20 -10.36 13.85
C GLN A 726 -19.73 -9.13 14.63
N VAL A 727 -20.57 -8.09 14.67
CA VAL A 727 -20.40 -6.97 15.62
C VAL A 727 -21.69 -6.74 16.38
N ILE A 728 -21.56 -6.52 17.68
CA ILE A 728 -22.66 -6.33 18.62
C ILE A 728 -22.60 -4.88 19.12
N ASN A 729 -23.67 -4.11 18.94
CA ASN A 729 -23.74 -2.72 19.41
C ASN A 729 -24.19 -2.61 20.88
N ALA A 730 -24.25 -1.38 21.40
CA ALA A 730 -24.64 -1.10 22.78
C ALA A 730 -26.07 -1.55 23.15
N ALA A 731 -26.97 -1.69 22.17
CA ALA A 731 -28.32 -2.21 22.36
C ALA A 731 -28.40 -3.76 22.31
N GLY A 732 -27.30 -4.43 21.96
CA GLY A 732 -27.25 -5.88 21.73
C GLY A 732 -27.70 -6.31 20.33
N GLU A 733 -28.00 -5.37 19.44
CA GLU A 733 -28.28 -5.66 18.03
C GLU A 733 -26.98 -6.14 17.35
N CYS A 734 -27.12 -7.03 16.37
CA CYS A 734 -26.00 -7.75 15.77
C CYS A 734 -25.91 -7.49 14.27
N TRP A 735 -24.80 -6.93 13.80
CA TRP A 735 -24.41 -7.04 12.40
C TRP A 735 -23.69 -8.39 12.22
N THR A 736 -23.96 -9.13 11.16
CA THR A 736 -23.37 -10.45 10.91
C THR A 736 -22.86 -10.61 9.49
N TYR A 737 -21.78 -11.36 9.32
CA TYR A 737 -21.14 -11.67 8.05
C TYR A 737 -21.07 -13.19 7.87
N THR A 738 -21.49 -13.69 6.71
CA THR A 738 -21.47 -15.11 6.35
C THR A 738 -20.60 -15.31 5.12
N ARG A 739 -19.64 -16.23 5.22
CA ARG A 739 -18.67 -16.53 4.15
C ARG A 739 -18.92 -17.93 3.56
N ASP A 740 -18.46 -18.15 2.33
CA ASP A 740 -18.34 -19.50 1.79
C ASP A 740 -17.03 -20.17 2.23
N ALA A 741 -16.81 -21.41 1.79
CA ALA A 741 -15.63 -22.20 2.14
C ALA A 741 -14.30 -21.58 1.65
N ALA A 742 -14.31 -20.69 0.64
CA ALA A 742 -13.13 -19.95 0.20
C ALA A 742 -13.02 -18.56 0.86
N GLY A 743 -13.85 -18.25 1.86
CA GLY A 743 -13.81 -17.01 2.62
C GLY A 743 -14.53 -15.82 1.97
N GLN A 744 -15.15 -16.00 0.80
CA GLN A 744 -15.84 -14.93 0.09
C GLN A 744 -17.13 -14.57 0.84
N LEU A 745 -17.44 -13.28 0.99
CA LEU A 745 -18.63 -12.82 1.73
C LEU A 745 -19.89 -13.12 0.91
N ILE A 746 -20.65 -14.16 1.25
CA ILE A 746 -21.87 -14.55 0.52
C ILE A 746 -23.15 -13.95 1.09
N SER A 747 -23.12 -13.42 2.32
CA SER A 747 -24.24 -12.69 2.91
C SER A 747 -23.79 -11.82 4.07
N GLU A 748 -24.45 -10.69 4.26
CA GLU A 748 -24.38 -9.92 5.51
C GLU A 748 -25.77 -9.51 5.95
N THR A 749 -25.96 -9.29 7.25
CA THR A 749 -27.24 -8.83 7.82
C THR A 749 -27.00 -7.70 8.81
N ASP A 750 -27.79 -6.63 8.65
CA ASP A 750 -27.66 -5.41 9.45
C ASP A 750 -28.27 -5.49 10.85
N PHE A 751 -28.02 -4.47 11.68
CA PHE A 751 -28.61 -4.34 13.02
C PHE A 751 -30.16 -4.36 13.01
N SER A 752 -30.80 -4.02 11.89
CA SER A 752 -32.26 -4.05 11.71
C SER A 752 -32.80 -5.37 11.13
N GLY A 753 -31.94 -6.35 10.87
CA GLY A 753 -32.30 -7.65 10.29
C GLY A 753 -32.48 -7.66 8.76
N ARG A 754 -32.06 -6.61 8.03
CA ARG A 754 -32.06 -6.61 6.56
C ARG A 754 -30.81 -7.31 6.05
N THR A 755 -30.97 -8.19 5.05
CA THR A 755 -29.91 -9.09 4.57
C THR A 755 -29.55 -8.83 3.11
N LEU A 756 -28.27 -8.60 2.81
CA LEU A 756 -27.71 -8.68 1.46
C LEU A 756 -27.15 -10.08 1.21
N ARG A 757 -27.18 -10.54 -0.05
CA ARG A 757 -26.57 -11.81 -0.48
C ARG A 757 -25.80 -11.64 -1.78
N TYR A 758 -24.71 -12.37 -1.92
CA TYR A 758 -23.74 -12.21 -3.00
C TYR A 758 -23.47 -13.53 -3.74
N GLU A 759 -23.38 -13.48 -5.06
CA GLU A 759 -22.98 -14.61 -5.94
C GLU A 759 -21.63 -14.27 -6.60
N TYR A 760 -20.76 -15.27 -6.79
CA TYR A 760 -19.40 -15.11 -7.33
C TYR A 760 -19.12 -16.07 -8.49
N ASP A 761 -18.21 -15.69 -9.40
CA ASP A 761 -17.68 -16.60 -10.42
C ASP A 761 -16.37 -17.31 -9.98
N ALA A 762 -15.80 -18.12 -10.88
CA ALA A 762 -14.59 -18.88 -10.60
C ALA A 762 -13.30 -18.03 -10.50
N ALA A 763 -13.34 -16.73 -10.85
CA ALA A 763 -12.26 -15.79 -10.56
C ALA A 763 -12.54 -14.94 -9.30
N GLY A 764 -13.60 -15.27 -8.53
CA GLY A 764 -13.97 -14.55 -7.32
C GLY A 764 -14.63 -13.19 -7.56
N ARG A 765 -15.12 -12.93 -8.78
CA ARG A 765 -15.79 -11.67 -9.12
C ARG A 765 -17.26 -11.78 -8.77
N ARG A 766 -17.81 -10.76 -8.10
CA ARG A 766 -19.22 -10.71 -7.73
C ARG A 766 -20.08 -10.63 -8.98
N THR A 767 -20.89 -11.65 -9.26
CA THR A 767 -21.80 -11.69 -10.42
C THR A 767 -23.25 -11.38 -10.07
N ALA A 768 -23.63 -11.41 -8.78
CA ALA A 768 -24.89 -10.84 -8.33
C ALA A 768 -24.86 -10.29 -6.90
N THR A 769 -25.72 -9.30 -6.63
CA THR A 769 -26.15 -8.85 -5.30
C THR A 769 -27.67 -8.92 -5.22
N HIS A 770 -28.21 -9.60 -4.21
CA HIS A 770 -29.64 -9.65 -3.90
C HIS A 770 -29.96 -8.72 -2.72
N TYR A 771 -30.97 -7.87 -2.88
CA TYR A 771 -31.39 -6.87 -1.92
C TYR A 771 -32.65 -7.30 -1.12
N PRO A 772 -32.87 -6.76 0.10
CA PRO A 772 -34.01 -7.13 0.96
C PRO A 772 -35.39 -6.88 0.32
N ASP A 773 -35.47 -5.92 -0.58
CA ASP A 773 -36.67 -5.51 -1.32
C ASP A 773 -36.95 -6.37 -2.58
N SER A 774 -36.20 -7.46 -2.76
CA SER A 774 -36.23 -8.35 -3.93
C SER A 774 -35.72 -7.74 -5.24
N HIS A 775 -34.97 -6.64 -5.20
CA HIS A 775 -34.09 -6.27 -6.30
C HIS A 775 -32.87 -7.20 -6.38
N ILE A 776 -32.37 -7.43 -7.59
CA ILE A 776 -31.16 -8.20 -7.85
C ILE A 776 -30.33 -7.44 -8.87
N ILE A 777 -29.11 -7.06 -8.50
CA ILE A 777 -28.12 -6.52 -9.44
C ILE A 777 -27.32 -7.71 -9.96
N ARG A 778 -27.21 -7.89 -11.28
CA ARG A 778 -26.32 -8.87 -11.92
C ARG A 778 -25.21 -8.16 -12.69
N GLU A 779 -23.98 -8.64 -12.56
CA GLU A 779 -22.77 -7.99 -13.05
C GLU A 779 -22.01 -8.97 -13.97
N TYR A 780 -21.71 -8.53 -15.20
CA TYR A 780 -21.15 -9.37 -16.28
C TYR A 780 -19.81 -8.83 -16.73
N TYR A 781 -18.78 -9.67 -16.74
CA TYR A 781 -17.38 -9.29 -17.01
C TYR A 781 -16.83 -9.99 -18.25
N ASP A 782 -15.72 -9.47 -18.78
CA ASP A 782 -14.94 -10.12 -19.82
C ASP A 782 -13.77 -10.96 -19.25
N SER A 783 -12.77 -11.30 -20.06
CA SER A 783 -11.56 -12.00 -19.62
C SER A 783 -10.48 -11.09 -19.02
N GLY A 784 -10.59 -9.76 -19.15
CA GLY A 784 -9.69 -8.77 -18.55
C GLY A 784 -10.32 -8.04 -17.35
N ASP A 785 -11.27 -8.68 -16.66
CA ASP A 785 -11.98 -8.20 -15.46
C ASP A 785 -12.74 -6.87 -15.65
N ARG A 786 -13.04 -6.49 -16.89
CA ARG A 786 -13.82 -5.30 -17.23
C ARG A 786 -15.31 -5.63 -17.15
N LEU A 787 -16.07 -4.85 -16.38
CA LEU A 787 -17.53 -4.94 -16.29
C LEU A 787 -18.14 -4.55 -17.65
N LEU A 788 -18.63 -5.51 -18.43
CA LEU A 788 -19.28 -5.26 -19.72
C LEU A 788 -20.74 -4.79 -19.56
N GLN A 789 -21.44 -5.31 -18.56
CA GLN A 789 -22.87 -5.02 -18.36
C GLN A 789 -23.30 -5.19 -16.89
N ARG A 790 -24.17 -4.29 -16.42
CA ARG A 790 -24.85 -4.35 -15.13
C ARG A 790 -26.36 -4.38 -15.37
N GLN A 791 -27.07 -5.35 -14.83
CA GLN A 791 -28.54 -5.45 -14.95
C GLN A 791 -29.19 -5.28 -13.58
N VAL A 792 -30.10 -4.32 -13.43
CA VAL A 792 -31.01 -4.24 -12.30
C VAL A 792 -32.26 -5.03 -12.63
N ARG A 793 -32.51 -6.08 -11.86
CA ARG A 793 -33.67 -6.95 -11.94
C ARG A 793 -34.54 -6.77 -10.69
N GLN A 794 -35.77 -7.29 -10.75
CA GLN A 794 -36.60 -7.51 -9.57
C GLN A 794 -37.27 -8.86 -9.66
N ARG A 795 -37.39 -9.55 -8.52
CA ARG A 795 -38.06 -10.84 -8.42
C ARG A 795 -39.54 -10.63 -8.10
N ARG A 796 -40.43 -11.10 -8.97
CA ARG A 796 -41.89 -11.07 -8.78
C ARG A 796 -42.48 -12.44 -9.10
N GLU A 797 -43.33 -12.96 -8.20
CA GLU A 797 -44.04 -14.24 -8.35
C GLU A 797 -43.11 -15.42 -8.74
N GLY A 798 -41.86 -15.40 -8.23
CA GLY A 798 -40.82 -16.39 -8.51
C GLY A 798 -39.97 -16.12 -9.76
N THR A 799 -40.43 -15.25 -10.68
CA THR A 799 -39.73 -14.85 -11.91
C THR A 799 -38.79 -13.66 -11.68
N GLU A 800 -37.70 -13.57 -12.45
CA GLU A 800 -36.85 -12.37 -12.53
C GLU A 800 -37.24 -11.53 -13.75
N GLN A 801 -37.58 -10.25 -13.54
CA GLN A 801 -37.76 -9.27 -14.61
C GLN A 801 -36.60 -8.28 -14.61
N ILE A 802 -36.00 -8.03 -15.78
CA ILE A 802 -35.03 -6.93 -15.97
C ILE A 802 -35.80 -5.61 -15.98
N ILE A 803 -35.37 -4.66 -15.14
CA ILE A 803 -35.92 -3.29 -15.05
C ILE A 803 -35.01 -2.31 -15.77
N ALA A 804 -33.69 -2.42 -15.55
CA ALA A 804 -32.70 -1.59 -16.20
C ALA A 804 -31.47 -2.42 -16.59
N THR A 805 -30.79 -2.00 -17.65
CA THR A 805 -29.51 -2.54 -18.10
C THR A 805 -28.59 -1.37 -18.38
N THR A 806 -27.38 -1.40 -17.82
CA THR A 806 -26.28 -0.52 -18.19
C THR A 806 -25.25 -1.35 -18.95
N ASP A 807 -24.98 -1.02 -20.21
CA ASP A 807 -23.81 -1.53 -20.93
C ASP A 807 -22.63 -0.59 -20.72
N PHE A 808 -21.42 -1.14 -20.67
CA PHE A 808 -20.17 -0.40 -20.58
C PHE A 808 -19.28 -0.70 -21.78
N ARG A 809 -18.40 0.25 -22.12
CA ARG A 809 -17.46 0.15 -23.25
C ARG A 809 -16.13 0.77 -22.90
N TYR A 810 -15.08 0.16 -23.42
CA TYR A 810 -13.69 0.47 -23.12
C TYR A 810 -12.90 0.64 -24.41
N ASP A 811 -11.87 1.49 -24.40
CA ASP A 811 -10.93 1.65 -25.51
C ASP A 811 -9.79 0.60 -25.45
N ALA A 812 -8.74 0.78 -26.25
CA ALA A 812 -7.56 -0.08 -26.24
C ALA A 812 -6.66 0.11 -25.00
N GLU A 813 -7.02 1.03 -24.09
CA GLU A 813 -6.34 1.34 -22.82
C GLU A 813 -7.25 1.12 -21.59
N CYS A 814 -8.51 0.72 -21.83
CA CYS A 814 -9.60 0.47 -20.89
C CYS A 814 -9.86 1.53 -19.84
N ARG A 815 -9.65 2.74 -20.31
CA ARG A 815 -10.43 3.86 -19.89
C ARG A 815 -11.87 3.63 -20.36
N LEU A 816 -12.84 3.93 -19.50
CA LEU A 816 -14.25 3.69 -19.75
C LEU A 816 -14.77 4.74 -20.75
N ILE A 817 -14.88 4.42 -22.03
CA ILE A 817 -15.33 5.39 -23.05
C ILE A 817 -16.84 5.57 -23.12
N SER A 818 -17.65 4.63 -22.60
CA SER A 818 -19.10 4.83 -22.49
C SER A 818 -19.75 3.95 -21.44
N ALA A 819 -20.72 4.51 -20.70
CA ALA A 819 -21.73 3.79 -19.93
C ALA A 819 -23.13 4.21 -20.40
N ARG A 820 -23.99 3.26 -20.75
CA ARG A 820 -25.30 3.55 -21.37
C ARG A 820 -26.43 2.68 -20.83
N THR A 821 -27.59 3.28 -20.61
CA THR A 821 -28.90 2.64 -20.41
C THR A 821 -29.81 2.95 -21.61
N PRO A 822 -31.08 2.49 -21.65
CA PRO A 822 -32.03 2.92 -22.68
C PRO A 822 -32.33 4.43 -22.67
N ASP A 823 -32.29 5.04 -21.48
CA ASP A 823 -32.75 6.43 -21.24
C ASP A 823 -31.61 7.43 -20.99
N SER A 824 -30.38 6.95 -20.74
CA SER A 824 -29.23 7.79 -20.42
C SER A 824 -27.91 7.22 -20.96
N ARG A 825 -26.97 8.08 -21.34
CA ARG A 825 -25.64 7.73 -21.85
C ARG A 825 -24.62 8.76 -21.38
N VAL A 826 -23.57 8.26 -20.74
CA VAL A 826 -22.33 9.00 -20.44
C VAL A 826 -21.23 8.46 -21.36
N GLU A 827 -20.40 9.35 -21.89
CA GLU A 827 -19.22 9.01 -22.68
C GLU A 827 -18.03 9.86 -22.24
N PHE A 828 -16.84 9.28 -22.37
CA PHE A 828 -15.59 9.93 -21.99
C PHE A 828 -14.62 9.92 -23.17
N GLU A 829 -14.10 11.10 -23.48
CA GLU A 829 -12.97 11.31 -24.38
C GLU A 829 -11.71 11.50 -23.54
N TYR A 830 -10.63 10.81 -23.92
CA TYR A 830 -9.35 10.85 -23.22
C TYR A 830 -8.24 11.35 -24.15
N ASP A 831 -7.22 11.96 -23.57
CA ASP A 831 -5.97 12.32 -24.26
C ASP A 831 -4.99 11.12 -24.35
N THR A 832 -3.72 11.42 -24.62
CA THR A 832 -2.61 10.45 -24.60
C THR A 832 -2.24 9.95 -23.21
N ASP A 833 -2.79 10.54 -22.16
CA ASP A 833 -2.31 10.42 -20.79
C ASP A 833 -3.27 9.51 -20.03
N GLY A 834 -4.57 9.74 -20.23
CA GLY A 834 -5.66 9.17 -19.43
C GLY A 834 -6.52 10.24 -18.76
N GLN A 835 -6.22 11.53 -18.96
CA GLN A 835 -7.01 12.63 -18.45
C GLN A 835 -8.31 12.76 -19.28
N VAL A 836 -9.43 13.07 -18.63
CA VAL A 836 -10.74 13.18 -19.29
C VAL A 836 -10.84 14.53 -20.00
N ILE A 837 -10.50 14.58 -21.29
CA ILE A 837 -10.60 15.81 -22.09
C ILE A 837 -12.05 16.16 -22.46
N ALA A 838 -12.98 15.21 -22.40
CA ALA A 838 -14.41 15.54 -22.34
C ALA A 838 -15.27 14.46 -21.69
N GLU A 839 -16.32 14.88 -20.98
CA GLU A 839 -17.46 14.03 -20.60
C GLU A 839 -18.70 14.47 -21.41
N THR A 840 -19.43 13.52 -22.00
CA THR A 840 -20.70 13.79 -22.69
C THR A 840 -21.85 13.04 -22.03
N ILE A 841 -22.71 13.77 -21.32
CA ILE A 841 -23.91 13.25 -20.66
C ILE A 841 -25.14 13.61 -21.51
N ASN A 842 -25.79 12.60 -22.10
CA ASN A 842 -27.03 12.76 -22.88
C ASN A 842 -26.95 13.84 -23.99
N GLY A 843 -25.79 13.94 -24.63
CA GLY A 843 -25.51 14.92 -25.69
C GLY A 843 -25.08 16.31 -25.20
N ARG A 844 -25.03 16.55 -23.88
CA ARG A 844 -24.38 17.73 -23.31
C ARG A 844 -22.94 17.39 -23.00
N ARG A 845 -22.00 18.13 -23.59
CA ARG A 845 -20.57 17.86 -23.49
C ARG A 845 -19.88 18.92 -22.63
N VAL A 846 -19.11 18.47 -21.65
CA VAL A 846 -18.16 19.28 -20.88
C VAL A 846 -16.77 18.91 -21.39
N ALA A 847 -16.10 19.85 -22.04
CA ALA A 847 -14.70 19.71 -22.44
C ALA A 847 -13.79 20.24 -21.33
N HIS A 848 -12.76 19.49 -20.96
CA HIS A 848 -11.71 19.92 -20.04
C HIS A 848 -10.47 20.35 -20.81
N ARG A 849 -9.67 21.23 -20.19
CA ARG A 849 -8.35 21.61 -20.68
C ARG A 849 -7.38 21.56 -19.52
N TYR A 850 -6.27 20.90 -19.76
CA TYR A 850 -5.19 20.72 -18.80
C TYR A 850 -3.96 21.51 -19.27
N ASP A 851 -3.15 21.95 -18.31
CA ASP A 851 -1.87 22.58 -18.61
C ASP A 851 -0.87 21.52 -19.12
N PRO A 852 -0.22 21.73 -20.28
CA PRO A 852 0.59 20.70 -20.93
C PRO A 852 1.93 20.42 -20.24
N LEU A 853 2.27 21.11 -19.15
CA LEU A 853 3.48 20.87 -18.35
C LEU A 853 3.14 20.25 -17.00
N SER A 854 2.27 20.90 -16.23
CA SER A 854 1.88 20.45 -14.89
C SER A 854 0.80 19.36 -14.87
N GLY A 855 0.08 19.14 -15.97
CA GLY A 855 -1.10 18.26 -16.02
C GLY A 855 -2.30 18.77 -15.22
N ARG A 856 -2.23 19.99 -14.65
CA ARG A 856 -3.30 20.53 -13.80
C ARG A 856 -4.48 21.03 -14.66
N PRO A 857 -5.75 20.83 -14.25
CA PRO A 857 -6.90 21.35 -14.99
C PRO A 857 -6.93 22.88 -14.93
N VAL A 858 -6.88 23.54 -16.10
CA VAL A 858 -6.86 25.01 -16.24
C VAL A 858 -8.19 25.60 -16.68
N ALA A 859 -9.03 24.83 -17.37
CA ALA A 859 -10.36 25.27 -17.78
C ALA A 859 -11.31 24.10 -18.01
N TRP A 860 -12.60 24.38 -17.94
CA TRP A 860 -13.65 23.53 -18.51
C TRP A 860 -14.61 24.40 -19.34
N GLN A 861 -15.29 23.78 -20.30
CA GLN A 861 -16.21 24.43 -21.22
C GLN A 861 -17.41 23.50 -21.45
N LEU A 862 -18.60 23.94 -21.04
CA LEU A 862 -19.85 23.31 -21.43
C LEU A 862 -20.23 23.78 -22.84
N ASP A 863 -20.64 22.87 -23.73
CA ASP A 863 -21.19 23.25 -25.03
C ASP A 863 -22.58 23.88 -24.87
N ASP A 864 -22.79 25.06 -25.47
CA ASP A 864 -24.09 25.76 -25.49
C ASP A 864 -25.16 24.90 -26.19
N VAL A 865 -26.35 24.82 -25.58
CA VAL A 865 -27.46 24.02 -26.09
C VAL A 865 -28.08 24.68 -27.34
N ALA A 866 -27.95 24.02 -28.49
CA ALA A 866 -28.52 24.41 -29.78
C ALA A 866 -29.99 24.01 -29.96
#